data_AF-S2F3D2-F1
#
_entry.id   AF-S2F3D2-F1
#
_cell.length_a   1.000
_cell.length_b   1.000
_cell.length_c   1.000
_cell.angle_alpha   90.00
_cell.angle_beta   90.00
_cell.angle_gamma   90.00
#
_symmetry.space_group_name_H-M   'P 1'
#
loop_
_entity.id
_entity.type
_entity.pdbx_description
1 polymer ?
#
loop_
_entity_poly.entity_id
_entity_poly.type
_entity_poly.pdbx_seq_one_letter_code
_entity_poly.pdbx_strand_id
1 'polypeptide(L)'
;MFPKTPIAGALALIICAGALASETKPAAQSVSLLQQAEGLPADFHEFFFDVPLAVRVEVDQQFLGEAMILLSRDERVTLINFTDTRDSDLTSSERDEWAALLIQGVALGACKSGCPRELLTVHYSLEDSTVSLVTANAERDPQARQFHDQPEGGSVGLIVRNQLNISGGQEQNPAGRYGLEASASLGNWTNTFNAQLSRMSGADTGIKHAVHELHTQRELEGTFFRAGYFTPSAQGLTRPVRTIGSGPDTVLGMMYGSSDSLAIDNPKPSLYPISVTANRQAMVEIYRNGVLINSQQVASGLQTLDTRPLPGGIYEVEVRLIEDGQLISSNRELIYKPRNWNNPENRWRYNLFAGRESKLLSNWQERDDGDLTAGAAFNFLLHPRVVLGLSARQVKEQMQLGTSAEWTAGDRTSFYSSVSQTKGQGTGMELQAVHQYNGGSLVLRHQRSWLDTRNTYEQLPDGTHIRQRNTYNGQTSNTSLAVNQRLNSKSSVSAQVSHSEGYSEGLGIDLSWTRNAQLFGHNADWRVAVFDRPGTVGTADQRNRGVDISLRLALGSDGHQVSGSVGQRTSRDGGRDSNASVSYRRDLKDHVLQSVSATASSDVYGTGLAGTADFITDQVNGSMHVQRSSYNGHVSGGLNLDSTLAVSGQKAVLSGQASTRQAGMIIDVESEVDDIQMRADDLSGTSTTLRPGRNFIPVSAYKNGTVNFDFNGTDVPAASIHPARTTYHLNRAAWIIARCVSSRP
;
A
#
# COMPACT_ATOMS: atom_id res chain seq x y z
N MET A 1 28.08 20.66 23.03
CA MET A 1 27.52 19.94 24.19
C MET A 1 26.01 20.13 24.18
N PHE A 2 25.23 19.04 24.18
CA PHE A 2 23.76 19.11 24.24
C PHE A 2 23.30 19.50 25.67
N PRO A 3 22.32 20.40 25.85
CA PRO A 3 21.73 20.65 27.17
C PRO A 3 20.93 19.41 27.64
N LYS A 4 21.19 18.95 28.87
CA LYS A 4 20.78 17.63 29.41
C LYS A 4 19.31 17.50 29.82
N THR A 5 18.44 18.47 29.54
CA THR A 5 17.17 18.61 30.29
C THR A 5 15.87 18.02 29.70
N PRO A 6 15.74 17.56 28.43
CA PRO A 6 14.48 16.92 27.99
C PRO A 6 14.49 15.38 27.94
N ILE A 7 15.66 14.72 28.02
CA ILE A 7 15.76 13.25 27.78
C ILE A 7 15.30 12.43 29.00
N ALA A 8 15.45 12.95 30.22
CA ALA A 8 15.14 12.23 31.45
C ALA A 8 13.62 12.04 31.69
N GLY A 9 12.78 12.96 31.19
CA GLY A 9 11.32 12.90 31.38
C GLY A 9 10.62 11.79 30.58
N ALA A 10 11.18 11.41 29.42
CA ALA A 10 10.59 10.41 28.52
C ALA A 10 10.80 8.96 29.02
N LEU A 11 11.86 8.70 29.79
CA LEU A 11 12.18 7.37 30.32
C LEU A 11 11.23 6.90 31.44
N ALA A 12 10.57 7.83 32.14
CA ALA A 12 9.72 7.51 33.29
C ALA A 12 8.35 6.88 32.90
N LEU A 13 7.85 7.14 31.70
CA LEU A 13 6.55 6.63 31.23
C LEU A 13 6.58 5.15 30.77
N ILE A 14 7.76 4.59 30.52
CA ILE A 14 7.94 3.24 29.95
C ILE A 14 7.73 2.14 31.01
N ILE A 15 7.80 2.48 32.30
CA ILE A 15 7.89 1.47 33.39
C ILE A 15 6.51 1.00 33.91
N CYS A 16 5.40 1.68 33.61
CA CYS A 16 4.11 1.40 34.25
C CYS A 16 3.17 0.41 33.52
N ALA A 17 3.57 -0.19 32.38
CA ALA A 17 2.65 -0.97 31.52
C ALA A 17 2.75 -2.51 31.65
N GLY A 18 3.54 -3.02 32.61
CA GLY A 18 3.98 -4.43 32.62
C GLY A 18 3.07 -5.48 33.25
N ALA A 19 1.82 -5.19 33.60
CA ALA A 19 0.97 -6.16 34.29
C ALA A 19 -0.41 -6.26 33.63
N LEU A 20 -0.71 -7.41 33.01
CA LEU A 20 -1.96 -8.19 33.04
C LEU A 20 -1.93 -9.23 31.92
N ALA A 21 -1.87 -10.52 32.30
CA ALA A 21 -1.90 -11.68 31.42
C ALA A 21 -3.29 -12.36 31.44
N SER A 22 -3.58 -13.11 30.38
CA SER A 22 -4.86 -13.71 30.00
C SER A 22 -5.03 -15.16 30.52
N GLU A 23 -6.28 -15.62 30.65
CA GLU A 23 -6.65 -17.04 30.81
C GLU A 23 -7.18 -17.65 29.50
N THR A 24 -6.83 -18.91 29.24
CA THR A 24 -7.27 -19.75 28.11
C THR A 24 -8.37 -20.74 28.54
N LYS A 25 -9.31 -21.06 27.63
CA LYS A 25 -10.42 -22.01 27.83
C LYS A 25 -10.08 -23.40 27.25
N PRO A 26 -10.66 -24.52 27.78
CA PRO A 26 -10.30 -25.88 27.40
C PRO A 26 -11.04 -26.42 26.16
N ALA A 27 -10.42 -27.40 25.50
CA ALA A 27 -10.84 -28.04 24.24
C ALA A 27 -12.00 -29.06 24.38
N ALA A 28 -12.78 -29.22 23.31
CA ALA A 28 -13.93 -30.11 23.21
C ALA A 28 -13.55 -31.57 22.84
N GLN A 29 -14.35 -32.55 23.26
CA GLN A 29 -14.16 -34.00 23.06
C GLN A 29 -14.53 -34.45 21.63
N SER A 30 -13.81 -35.42 21.07
CA SER A 30 -14.01 -35.99 19.73
C SER A 30 -15.06 -37.12 19.69
N VAL A 31 -15.90 -37.14 18.64
CA VAL A 31 -17.01 -38.09 18.40
C VAL A 31 -16.66 -39.02 17.23
N SER A 32 -17.11 -40.28 17.26
CA SER A 32 -16.83 -41.31 16.23
C SER A 32 -17.51 -41.03 14.87
N LEU A 33 -16.97 -41.57 13.76
CA LEU A 33 -17.47 -41.33 12.39
C LEU A 33 -18.89 -41.88 12.22
N LEU A 34 -19.16 -43.08 12.74
CA LEU A 34 -20.50 -43.69 12.71
C LEU A 34 -21.54 -42.86 13.47
N GLN A 35 -21.17 -42.25 14.60
CA GLN A 35 -22.06 -41.35 15.35
C GLN A 35 -22.29 -40.00 14.64
N GLN A 36 -21.32 -39.51 13.89
CA GLN A 36 -21.53 -38.33 13.03
C GLN A 36 -22.48 -38.65 11.87
N ALA A 37 -22.44 -39.88 11.34
CA ALA A 37 -23.31 -40.34 10.25
C ALA A 37 -24.75 -40.70 10.69
N GLU A 38 -25.02 -40.93 11.98
CA GLU A 38 -26.36 -41.19 12.53
C GLU A 38 -27.34 -40.01 12.33
N GLY A 39 -26.84 -38.80 12.09
CA GLY A 39 -27.65 -37.61 11.78
C GLY A 39 -28.06 -37.48 10.30
N LEU A 40 -27.57 -38.36 9.41
CA LEU A 40 -27.82 -38.30 7.96
C LEU A 40 -29.00 -39.21 7.56
N PRO A 41 -29.83 -38.82 6.57
CA PRO A 41 -30.88 -39.68 6.02
C PRO A 41 -30.33 -41.03 5.52
N ALA A 42 -31.05 -42.13 5.75
CA ALA A 42 -30.59 -43.50 5.43
C ALA A 42 -30.17 -43.68 3.96
N ASP A 43 -30.80 -42.96 3.04
CA ASP A 43 -30.50 -42.99 1.60
C ASP A 43 -29.13 -42.38 1.25
N PHE A 44 -28.51 -41.60 2.15
CA PHE A 44 -27.19 -40.97 1.96
C PHE A 44 -26.02 -41.84 2.43
N HIS A 45 -26.28 -42.88 3.23
CA HIS A 45 -25.23 -43.75 3.77
C HIS A 45 -24.52 -44.57 2.67
N GLU A 46 -25.22 -44.88 1.57
CA GLU A 46 -24.67 -45.63 0.43
C GLU A 46 -23.75 -44.79 -0.48
N PHE A 47 -23.79 -43.46 -0.36
CA PHE A 47 -22.97 -42.54 -1.17
C PHE A 47 -21.76 -41.98 -0.43
N PHE A 48 -21.47 -42.51 0.76
CA PHE A 48 -20.43 -41.96 1.63
C PHE A 48 -19.30 -42.95 1.92
N PHE A 49 -19.64 -44.23 2.07
CA PHE A 49 -18.65 -45.29 2.24
C PHE A 49 -18.31 -45.95 0.91
N ASP A 50 -17.04 -46.33 0.76
CA ASP A 50 -16.50 -47.05 -0.38
C ASP A 50 -16.57 -46.30 -1.73
N VAL A 51 -16.72 -44.97 -1.68
CA VAL A 51 -16.66 -44.06 -2.84
C VAL A 51 -15.54 -43.03 -2.69
N PRO A 52 -14.95 -42.53 -3.80
CA PRO A 52 -13.95 -41.46 -3.75
C PRO A 52 -14.52 -40.13 -3.22
N LEU A 53 -13.93 -39.61 -2.15
CA LEU A 53 -14.28 -38.32 -1.55
C LEU A 53 -13.11 -37.34 -1.67
N ALA A 54 -13.39 -36.12 -2.11
CA ALA A 54 -12.43 -35.03 -2.11
C ALA A 54 -12.35 -34.42 -0.71
N VAL A 55 -11.15 -34.42 -0.13
CA VAL A 55 -10.95 -33.99 1.25
C VAL A 55 -9.67 -33.17 1.39
N ARG A 56 -9.66 -32.31 2.40
CA ARG A 56 -8.45 -31.66 2.88
C ARG A 56 -7.75 -32.58 3.87
N VAL A 57 -6.44 -32.76 3.75
CA VAL A 57 -5.64 -33.55 4.69
C VAL A 57 -4.69 -32.63 5.44
N GLU A 58 -4.63 -32.80 6.75
CA GLU A 58 -3.76 -32.04 7.64
C GLU A 58 -2.99 -32.98 8.58
N VAL A 59 -1.75 -32.61 8.89
CA VAL A 59 -0.93 -33.24 9.93
C VAL A 59 -0.58 -32.17 10.95
N ASP A 60 -0.94 -32.36 12.22
CA ASP A 60 -0.65 -31.40 13.30
C ASP A 60 -1.11 -29.96 12.98
N GLN A 61 -2.30 -29.84 12.36
CA GLN A 61 -2.89 -28.60 11.84
C GLN A 61 -2.14 -27.95 10.66
N GLN A 62 -1.06 -28.56 10.17
CA GLN A 62 -0.40 -28.15 8.94
C GLN A 62 -1.06 -28.81 7.75
N PHE A 63 -1.34 -28.02 6.71
CA PHE A 63 -1.90 -28.53 5.47
C PHE A 63 -0.91 -29.48 4.79
N LEU A 64 -1.35 -30.72 4.54
CA LEU A 64 -0.58 -31.74 3.82
C LEU A 64 -0.92 -31.73 2.32
N GLY A 65 -2.20 -31.52 2.01
CA GLY A 65 -2.71 -31.46 0.64
C GLY A 65 -4.22 -31.70 0.56
N GLU A 66 -4.81 -31.32 -0.57
CA GLU A 66 -6.11 -31.83 -1.00
C GLU A 66 -5.91 -33.21 -1.64
N ALA A 67 -6.82 -34.13 -1.34
CA ALA A 67 -6.72 -35.52 -1.74
C ALA A 67 -8.06 -36.12 -2.11
N MET A 68 -8.03 -37.17 -2.92
CA MET A 68 -9.12 -38.12 -3.03
C MET A 68 -8.86 -39.28 -2.07
N ILE A 69 -9.83 -39.58 -1.21
CA ILE A 69 -9.77 -40.68 -0.25
C ILE A 69 -10.96 -41.63 -0.42
N LEU A 70 -10.83 -42.84 0.14
CA LEU A 70 -11.92 -43.77 0.38
C LEU A 70 -12.13 -43.90 1.89
N LEU A 71 -13.38 -43.81 2.34
CA LEU A 71 -13.78 -44.14 3.70
C LEU A 71 -14.47 -45.50 3.70
N SER A 72 -13.95 -46.45 4.46
CA SER A 72 -14.53 -47.79 4.55
C SER A 72 -15.44 -47.93 5.77
N ARG A 73 -16.36 -48.91 5.71
CA ARG A 73 -17.32 -49.18 6.79
C ARG A 73 -16.67 -49.71 8.08
N ASP A 74 -15.43 -50.17 8.03
CA ASP A 74 -14.62 -50.52 9.20
C ASP A 74 -13.84 -49.31 9.76
N GLU A 75 -14.28 -48.09 9.45
CA GLU A 75 -13.73 -46.82 9.91
C GLU A 75 -12.25 -46.62 9.53
N ARG A 76 -11.87 -46.92 8.27
CA ARG A 76 -10.55 -46.60 7.75
C ARG A 76 -10.59 -45.52 6.68
N VAL A 77 -9.53 -44.73 6.64
CA VAL A 77 -9.25 -43.79 5.56
C VAL A 77 -8.13 -44.34 4.68
N THR A 78 -8.38 -44.40 3.38
CA THR A 78 -7.40 -44.84 2.38
C THR A 78 -7.19 -43.75 1.36
N LEU A 79 -5.94 -43.31 1.15
CA LEU A 79 -5.60 -42.32 0.13
C LEU A 79 -5.60 -42.95 -1.27
N ILE A 80 -6.27 -42.32 -2.22
CA ILE A 80 -6.21 -42.66 -3.64
C ILE A 80 -5.04 -41.89 -4.28
N ASN A 81 -5.08 -40.56 -4.17
CA ASN A 81 -4.04 -39.66 -4.64
C ASN A 81 -4.21 -38.26 -4.02
N PHE A 82 -3.11 -37.51 -3.93
CA PHE A 82 -3.18 -36.06 -3.71
C PHE A 82 -3.52 -35.35 -5.01
N THR A 83 -4.49 -34.43 -4.95
CA THR A 83 -4.92 -33.58 -6.05
C THR A 83 -4.21 -32.23 -6.04
N ASP A 84 -3.88 -31.71 -4.85
CA ASP A 84 -3.07 -30.50 -4.67
C ASP A 84 -2.23 -30.57 -3.39
N THR A 85 -0.95 -30.22 -3.45
CA THR A 85 -0.05 -30.17 -2.29
C THR A 85 0.75 -28.86 -2.25
N ARG A 86 0.36 -27.84 -3.02
CA ARG A 86 1.19 -26.65 -3.26
C ARG A 86 1.28 -25.70 -2.06
N ASP A 87 0.23 -25.66 -1.25
CA ASP A 87 0.17 -24.83 -0.04
C ASP A 87 0.65 -25.59 1.22
N SER A 88 1.21 -26.79 1.05
CA SER A 88 1.71 -27.60 2.16
C SER A 88 3.09 -27.13 2.60
N ASP A 89 3.23 -26.77 3.87
CA ASP A 89 4.51 -26.39 4.47
C ASP A 89 5.48 -27.57 4.68
N LEU A 90 4.98 -28.81 4.60
CA LEU A 90 5.77 -30.04 4.69
C LEU A 90 6.68 -30.24 3.46
N THR A 91 7.81 -30.91 3.63
CA THR A 91 8.72 -31.22 2.51
C THR A 91 8.13 -32.30 1.59
N SER A 92 8.63 -32.42 0.35
CA SER A 92 8.18 -33.49 -0.56
C SER A 92 8.45 -34.89 0.02
N SER A 93 9.60 -35.09 0.66
CA SER A 93 9.94 -36.35 1.32
C SER A 93 8.96 -36.70 2.44
N GLU A 94 8.60 -35.74 3.29
CA GLU A 94 7.63 -35.97 4.37
C GLU A 94 6.23 -36.25 3.82
N ARG A 95 5.82 -35.55 2.75
CA ARG A 95 4.55 -35.81 2.07
C ARG A 95 4.51 -37.20 1.47
N ASP A 96 5.57 -37.65 0.80
CA ASP A 96 5.64 -38.97 0.19
C ASP A 96 5.54 -40.08 1.27
N GLU A 97 6.14 -39.85 2.44
CA GLU A 97 6.04 -40.75 3.59
C GLU A 97 4.61 -40.80 4.16
N TRP A 98 3.94 -39.66 4.30
CA TRP A 98 2.52 -39.60 4.70
C TRP A 98 1.58 -40.21 3.66
N ALA A 99 1.86 -39.99 2.37
CA ALA A 99 1.12 -40.59 1.27
C ALA A 99 1.23 -42.12 1.32
N ALA A 100 2.45 -42.64 1.47
CA ALA A 100 2.70 -44.07 1.56
C ALA A 100 2.00 -44.72 2.76
N LEU A 101 1.85 -43.99 3.87
CA LEU A 101 1.09 -44.44 5.02
C LEU A 101 -0.42 -44.48 4.73
N LEU A 102 -0.98 -43.39 4.19
CA LEU A 102 -2.42 -43.28 3.95
C LEU A 102 -2.91 -44.23 2.82
N ILE A 103 -2.05 -44.54 1.84
CA ILE A 103 -2.36 -45.51 0.78
C ILE A 103 -2.56 -46.92 1.34
N GLN A 104 -1.91 -47.26 2.46
CA GLN A 104 -2.07 -48.58 3.11
C GLN A 104 -3.39 -48.73 3.88
N GLY A 105 -4.13 -47.62 4.08
CA GLY A 105 -5.39 -47.59 4.83
C GLY A 105 -5.17 -47.48 6.34
N VAL A 106 -5.52 -46.33 6.91
CA VAL A 106 -5.32 -46.01 8.34
C VAL A 106 -6.66 -46.00 9.08
N ALA A 107 -6.72 -46.65 10.24
CA ALA A 107 -7.92 -46.63 11.07
C ALA A 107 -8.17 -45.25 11.68
N LEU A 108 -9.42 -44.80 11.67
CA LEU A 108 -9.88 -43.59 12.33
C LEU A 108 -9.94 -43.78 13.85
N GLY A 109 -9.74 -42.68 14.58
CA GLY A 109 -9.64 -42.65 16.03
C GLY A 109 -8.20 -42.78 16.55
N ALA A 110 -8.09 -43.04 17.86
CA ALA A 110 -6.80 -43.13 18.53
C ALA A 110 -5.99 -44.37 18.08
N CYS A 111 -4.71 -44.17 17.79
CA CYS A 111 -3.80 -45.25 17.46
C CYS A 111 -3.40 -46.03 18.74
N LYS A 112 -3.72 -47.33 18.77
CA LYS A 112 -3.57 -48.18 19.98
C LYS A 112 -2.31 -49.06 20.00
N SER A 113 -1.75 -49.42 18.84
CA SER A 113 -0.55 -50.28 18.75
C SER A 113 0.17 -50.13 17.42
N GLY A 114 1.51 -50.08 17.43
CA GLY A 114 2.33 -50.04 16.20
C GLY A 114 2.22 -48.73 15.43
N CYS A 115 2.09 -47.59 16.13
CA CYS A 115 1.80 -46.29 15.54
C CYS A 115 2.98 -45.75 14.70
N PRO A 116 2.85 -45.73 13.36
CA PRO A 116 3.90 -45.20 12.49
C PRO A 116 4.01 -43.69 12.68
N ARG A 117 5.23 -43.16 12.60
CA ARG A 117 5.52 -41.71 12.73
C ARG A 117 4.95 -41.05 13.98
N GLU A 118 4.89 -41.77 15.10
CA GLU A 118 4.35 -41.25 16.37
C GLU A 118 2.89 -40.75 16.25
N LEU A 119 2.13 -41.30 15.29
CA LEU A 119 0.72 -40.96 15.07
C LEU A 119 -0.11 -41.29 16.31
N LEU A 120 -0.81 -40.30 16.86
CA LEU A 120 -1.66 -40.42 18.04
C LEU A 120 -3.11 -40.67 17.66
N THR A 121 -3.65 -39.92 16.70
CA THR A 121 -5.04 -40.08 16.26
C THR A 121 -5.22 -39.66 14.82
N VAL A 122 -6.18 -40.30 14.13
CA VAL A 122 -6.67 -39.86 12.83
C VAL A 122 -8.13 -39.49 12.99
N HIS A 123 -8.51 -38.29 12.58
CA HIS A 123 -9.88 -37.82 12.66
C HIS A 123 -10.40 -37.46 11.28
N TYR A 124 -11.67 -37.73 11.04
CA TYR A 124 -12.38 -37.25 9.86
C TYR A 124 -13.56 -36.40 10.32
N SER A 125 -13.60 -35.16 9.84
CA SER A 125 -14.73 -34.23 10.02
C SER A 125 -15.64 -34.34 8.79
N LEU A 126 -16.86 -34.83 8.99
CA LEU A 126 -17.92 -34.82 7.97
C LEU A 126 -18.36 -33.39 7.61
N GLU A 127 -18.36 -32.47 8.57
CA GLU A 127 -18.79 -31.08 8.38
C GLU A 127 -17.83 -30.30 7.46
N ASP A 128 -16.52 -30.47 7.70
CA ASP A 128 -15.47 -29.73 7.01
C ASP A 128 -14.79 -30.54 5.89
N SER A 129 -15.22 -31.78 5.65
CA SER A 129 -14.58 -32.71 4.70
C SER A 129 -13.05 -32.78 4.87
N THR A 130 -12.60 -32.91 6.13
CA THR A 130 -11.18 -32.81 6.49
C THR A 130 -10.70 -34.05 7.23
N VAL A 131 -9.56 -34.60 6.83
CA VAL A 131 -8.80 -35.64 7.53
C VAL A 131 -7.68 -34.97 8.33
N SER A 132 -7.71 -35.09 9.65
CA SER A 132 -6.67 -34.56 10.54
C SER A 132 -5.88 -35.69 11.19
N LEU A 133 -4.58 -35.70 10.94
CA LEU A 133 -3.59 -36.61 11.53
C LEU A 133 -2.90 -35.86 12.66
N VAL A 134 -2.91 -36.40 13.87
CA VAL A 134 -2.24 -35.79 15.03
C VAL A 134 -1.11 -36.70 15.47
N THR A 135 0.10 -36.18 15.63
CA THR A 135 1.29 -36.89 16.08
C THR A 135 1.75 -36.42 17.45
N ALA A 136 2.73 -37.12 18.05
CA ALA A 136 3.36 -36.68 19.29
C ALA A 136 4.11 -35.34 19.17
N ASN A 137 4.29 -34.81 17.94
CA ASN A 137 4.91 -33.52 17.68
C ASN A 137 3.90 -32.36 17.54
N ALA A 138 2.59 -32.60 17.70
CA ALA A 138 1.56 -31.56 17.56
C ALA A 138 1.77 -30.32 18.48
N GLU A 139 2.43 -30.51 19.62
CA GLU A 139 2.75 -29.46 20.60
C GLU A 139 4.17 -28.88 20.44
N ARG A 140 4.97 -29.42 19.51
CA ARG A 140 6.28 -28.83 19.15
C ARG A 140 6.03 -27.82 18.05
N ASP A 141 6.14 -26.53 18.37
CA ASP A 141 6.04 -25.41 17.42
C ASP A 141 6.91 -25.69 16.18
N PRO A 142 6.33 -26.18 15.07
CA PRO A 142 7.09 -26.40 13.87
C PRO A 142 7.37 -25.01 13.34
N GLN A 143 8.63 -24.56 13.44
CA GLN A 143 9.11 -23.24 12.99
C GLN A 143 8.45 -22.86 11.66
N ALA A 144 7.33 -22.12 11.73
CA ALA A 144 6.59 -21.72 10.55
C ALA A 144 7.56 -20.92 9.68
N ARG A 145 7.73 -21.30 8.41
CA ARG A 145 8.69 -20.65 7.50
C ARG A 145 8.47 -19.14 7.54
N GLN A 146 9.42 -18.40 8.08
CA GLN A 146 9.28 -16.95 8.28
C GLN A 146 9.58 -16.16 6.99
N PHE A 147 10.34 -16.77 6.08
CA PHE A 147 10.79 -16.17 4.83
C PHE A 147 10.50 -17.09 3.64
N HIS A 148 10.19 -16.49 2.50
CA HIS A 148 10.13 -17.17 1.21
C HIS A 148 11.55 -17.52 0.74
N ASP A 149 11.69 -18.72 0.18
CA ASP A 149 12.91 -19.13 -0.51
C ASP A 149 13.12 -18.28 -1.77
N GLN A 150 14.38 -17.99 -2.09
CA GLN A 150 14.74 -17.38 -3.38
C GLN A 150 14.87 -18.45 -4.47
N PRO A 151 14.67 -18.12 -5.76
CA PRO A 151 14.86 -19.07 -6.85
C PRO A 151 16.29 -19.60 -6.89
N GLU A 152 16.49 -20.93 -6.96
CA GLU A 152 17.81 -21.57 -6.88
C GLU A 152 18.79 -21.07 -7.96
N GLY A 153 18.30 -20.82 -9.18
CA GLY A 153 19.08 -20.26 -10.29
C GLY A 153 19.09 -18.73 -10.36
N GLY A 154 18.44 -18.06 -9.40
CA GLY A 154 18.10 -16.65 -9.46
C GLY A 154 17.18 -16.32 -10.63
N SER A 155 17.10 -15.05 -11.00
CA SER A 155 16.24 -14.64 -12.10
C SER A 155 16.89 -13.55 -12.96
N VAL A 156 16.39 -13.42 -14.20
CA VAL A 156 16.84 -12.39 -15.14
C VAL A 156 15.63 -11.61 -15.64
N GLY A 157 15.73 -10.30 -15.66
CA GLY A 157 14.66 -9.45 -16.16
C GLY A 157 14.97 -7.97 -16.00
N LEU A 158 14.31 -7.13 -16.78
CA LEU A 158 14.33 -5.68 -16.68
C LEU A 158 12.89 -5.17 -16.79
N ILE A 159 12.48 -4.37 -15.82
CA ILE A 159 11.26 -3.56 -15.84
C ILE A 159 11.69 -2.12 -16.02
N VAL A 160 11.04 -1.41 -16.93
CA VAL A 160 11.15 0.03 -17.06
C VAL A 160 9.76 0.63 -17.05
N ARG A 161 9.45 1.38 -16.00
CA ARG A 161 8.22 2.13 -15.87
C ARG A 161 8.46 3.57 -16.31
N ASN A 162 7.59 4.04 -17.19
CA ASN A 162 7.62 5.38 -17.75
C ASN A 162 6.37 6.11 -17.28
N GLN A 163 6.56 7.28 -16.68
CA GLN A 163 5.48 8.13 -16.20
C GLN A 163 5.60 9.50 -16.83
N LEU A 164 4.55 9.98 -17.50
CA LEU A 164 4.50 11.31 -18.07
C LEU A 164 3.31 12.06 -17.50
N ASN A 165 3.58 13.15 -16.79
CA ASN A 165 2.56 14.08 -16.31
C ASN A 165 2.78 15.40 -17.02
N ILE A 166 1.75 15.98 -17.64
CA ILE A 166 1.81 17.28 -18.30
C ILE A 166 0.61 18.09 -17.82
N SER A 167 0.81 19.37 -17.56
CA SER A 167 -0.29 20.30 -17.25
C SER A 167 0.00 21.68 -17.83
N GLY A 168 -1.05 22.42 -18.19
CA GLY A 168 -0.93 23.78 -18.70
C GLY A 168 -2.28 24.44 -18.90
N GLY A 169 -2.27 25.70 -19.31
CA GLY A 169 -3.52 26.45 -19.50
C GLY A 169 -3.30 27.87 -19.99
N GLN A 170 -4.40 28.60 -20.15
CA GLN A 170 -4.37 30.03 -20.42
C GLN A 170 -3.68 30.78 -19.28
N GLU A 171 -2.70 31.63 -19.64
CA GLU A 171 -1.85 32.36 -18.69
C GLU A 171 -1.11 31.46 -17.69
N GLN A 172 -0.90 30.18 -18.05
CA GLN A 172 -0.14 29.22 -17.25
C GLN A 172 0.97 28.62 -18.12
N ASN A 173 2.21 28.71 -17.65
CA ASN A 173 3.32 28.04 -18.33
C ASN A 173 3.12 26.51 -18.28
N PRO A 174 3.41 25.80 -19.39
CA PRO A 174 3.30 24.34 -19.39
C PRO A 174 4.31 23.76 -18.40
N ALA A 175 3.79 22.95 -17.48
CA ALA A 175 4.55 22.10 -16.60
C ALA A 175 4.53 20.67 -17.12
N GLY A 176 5.58 19.94 -16.81
CA GLY A 176 5.65 18.53 -17.15
C GLY A 176 6.63 17.81 -16.28
N ARG A 177 6.42 16.51 -16.11
CA ARG A 177 7.30 15.60 -15.40
C ARG A 177 7.36 14.29 -16.16
N TYR A 178 8.57 13.85 -16.45
CA TYR A 178 8.85 12.51 -16.95
C TYR A 178 9.64 11.75 -15.89
N GLY A 179 9.03 10.71 -15.33
CA GLY A 179 9.65 9.78 -14.41
C GLY A 179 10.05 8.50 -15.12
N LEU A 180 11.27 8.03 -14.85
CA LEU A 180 11.81 6.78 -15.34
C LEU A 180 12.27 5.93 -14.15
N GLU A 181 11.59 4.81 -13.93
CA GLU A 181 11.94 3.85 -12.89
C GLU A 181 12.29 2.53 -13.56
N ALA A 182 13.54 2.10 -13.45
CA ALA A 182 13.98 0.81 -13.95
C ALA A 182 14.42 -0.09 -12.81
N SER A 183 14.02 -1.36 -12.88
CA SER A 183 14.48 -2.38 -11.95
C SER A 183 14.87 -3.62 -12.75
N ALA A 184 16.02 -4.21 -12.45
CA ALA A 184 16.52 -5.38 -13.15
C ALA A 184 16.92 -6.48 -12.16
N SER A 185 16.50 -7.70 -12.44
CA SER A 185 16.96 -8.89 -11.73
C SER A 185 18.11 -9.52 -12.49
N LEU A 186 19.23 -9.79 -11.82
CA LEU A 186 20.35 -10.59 -12.35
C LEU A 186 20.81 -11.56 -11.26
N GLY A 187 20.44 -12.83 -11.42
CA GLY A 187 20.64 -13.84 -10.36
C GLY A 187 19.80 -13.46 -9.14
N ASN A 188 20.43 -13.38 -7.96
CA ASN A 188 19.79 -12.93 -6.71
C ASN A 188 20.07 -11.45 -6.39
N TRP A 189 20.49 -10.67 -7.39
CA TRP A 189 20.70 -9.23 -7.28
C TRP A 189 19.58 -8.47 -7.98
N THR A 190 19.07 -7.45 -7.30
CA THR A 190 18.16 -6.45 -7.87
C THR A 190 18.91 -5.16 -8.10
N ASN A 191 18.92 -4.66 -9.32
CA ASN A 191 19.49 -3.37 -9.69
C ASN A 191 18.36 -2.37 -9.87
N THR A 192 18.45 -1.21 -9.25
CA THR A 192 17.40 -0.18 -9.28
C THR A 192 17.98 1.10 -9.85
N PHE A 193 17.23 1.75 -10.74
CA PHE A 193 17.52 3.05 -11.29
C PHE A 193 16.25 3.91 -11.26
N ASN A 194 16.37 5.13 -10.74
CA ASN A 194 15.27 6.09 -10.69
C ASN A 194 15.77 7.46 -11.11
N ALA A 195 15.16 8.00 -12.16
CA ALA A 195 15.47 9.32 -12.68
C ALA A 195 14.19 10.10 -12.96
N GLN A 196 14.30 11.43 -12.89
CA GLN A 196 13.23 12.33 -13.26
C GLN A 196 13.73 13.51 -14.08
N LEU A 197 12.88 13.92 -15.02
CA LEU A 197 12.95 15.17 -15.74
C LEU A 197 11.68 15.94 -15.39
N SER A 198 11.77 17.24 -15.13
CA SER A 198 10.59 18.05 -14.89
C SER A 198 10.79 19.49 -15.34
N ARG A 199 9.70 20.13 -15.70
CA ARG A 199 9.60 21.56 -15.92
C ARG A 199 8.47 22.05 -15.04
N MET A 200 8.75 23.03 -14.19
CA MET A 200 7.75 23.60 -13.29
C MET A 200 6.96 24.69 -14.01
N SER A 201 5.71 24.91 -13.61
CA SER A 201 4.93 26.07 -14.07
C SER A 201 5.39 27.29 -13.28
N GLY A 202 5.95 28.29 -13.96
CA GLY A 202 6.40 29.56 -13.35
C GLY A 202 7.53 30.24 -14.13
N ALA A 203 8.27 31.17 -13.51
CA ALA A 203 9.39 31.85 -14.19
C ALA A 203 10.65 31.00 -14.34
N ASP A 204 10.92 30.05 -13.43
CA ASP A 204 11.95 29.03 -13.66
C ASP A 204 11.42 27.99 -14.66
N THR A 205 11.57 28.32 -15.94
CA THR A 205 11.21 27.47 -17.07
C THR A 205 12.29 26.43 -17.40
N GLY A 206 13.40 26.41 -16.65
CA GLY A 206 14.48 25.45 -16.89
C GLY A 206 14.00 24.01 -16.74
N ILE A 207 14.48 23.12 -17.61
CA ILE A 207 14.27 21.69 -17.42
C ILE A 207 15.15 21.25 -16.24
N LYS A 208 14.51 20.80 -15.17
CA LYS A 208 15.17 20.17 -14.04
C LYS A 208 15.30 18.67 -14.29
N HIS A 209 16.45 18.10 -13.96
CA HIS A 209 16.72 16.68 -14.07
C HIS A 209 17.42 16.22 -12.80
N ALA A 210 17.12 15.01 -12.33
CA ALA A 210 17.79 14.37 -11.21
C ALA A 210 17.76 12.85 -11.39
N VAL A 211 18.89 12.19 -11.14
CA VAL A 211 18.88 10.78 -10.76
C VAL A 211 18.72 10.73 -9.24
N HIS A 212 17.74 9.95 -8.77
CA HIS A 212 17.47 9.79 -7.35
C HIS A 212 18.16 8.57 -6.77
N GLU A 213 18.20 7.47 -7.54
CA GLU A 213 18.79 6.21 -7.12
C GLU A 213 19.40 5.47 -8.31
N LEU A 214 20.55 4.83 -8.08
CA LEU A 214 21.23 3.89 -8.97
C LEU A 214 22.05 2.93 -8.11
N HIS A 215 21.48 1.80 -7.73
CA HIS A 215 22.12 0.87 -6.80
C HIS A 215 21.84 -0.59 -7.14
N THR A 216 22.68 -1.48 -6.64
CA THR A 216 22.46 -2.92 -6.63
C THR A 216 22.18 -3.40 -5.21
N GLN A 217 21.27 -4.35 -5.05
CA GLN A 217 20.84 -4.88 -3.77
C GLN A 217 20.70 -6.40 -3.83
N ARG A 218 21.18 -7.07 -2.79
CA ARG A 218 20.97 -8.50 -2.55
C ARG A 218 20.11 -8.68 -1.31
N GLU A 219 19.02 -9.44 -1.46
CA GLU A 219 18.18 -9.86 -0.35
C GLU A 219 18.72 -11.16 0.24
N LEU A 220 18.70 -11.23 1.57
CA LEU A 220 19.04 -12.39 2.39
C LEU A 220 17.88 -12.60 3.37
N GLU A 221 17.84 -13.74 4.05
CA GLU A 221 16.85 -13.97 5.10
C GLU A 221 16.97 -12.91 6.20
N GLY A 222 15.89 -12.14 6.38
CA GLY A 222 15.80 -11.04 7.35
C GLY A 222 16.72 -9.83 7.12
N THR A 223 17.55 -9.82 6.07
CA THR A 223 18.58 -8.78 5.86
C THR A 223 18.81 -8.44 4.39
N PHE A 224 19.45 -7.31 4.10
CA PHE A 224 19.85 -6.92 2.76
C PHE A 224 21.21 -6.24 2.75
N PHE A 225 21.90 -6.34 1.62
CA PHE A 225 23.08 -5.56 1.30
C PHE A 225 22.82 -4.71 0.06
N ARG A 226 23.14 -3.42 0.12
CA ARG A 226 22.99 -2.45 -0.97
C ARG A 226 24.29 -1.71 -1.21
N ALA A 227 24.64 -1.52 -2.48
CA ALA A 227 25.78 -0.70 -2.90
C ALA A 227 25.42 0.17 -4.11
N GLY A 228 25.92 1.41 -4.12
CA GLY A 228 25.72 2.35 -5.22
C GLY A 228 25.23 3.71 -4.73
N TYR A 229 24.48 4.38 -5.59
CA TYR A 229 23.89 5.68 -5.36
C TYR A 229 22.46 5.54 -4.84
N PHE A 230 22.19 5.94 -3.61
CA PHE A 230 20.86 5.80 -3.02
C PHE A 230 20.61 6.83 -1.93
N THR A 231 19.35 7.09 -1.62
CA THR A 231 18.96 7.81 -0.41
C THR A 231 18.96 6.82 0.76
N PRO A 232 19.77 7.04 1.82
CA PRO A 232 19.74 6.17 3.01
C PRO A 232 18.35 6.18 3.63
N SER A 233 17.64 5.07 3.48
CA SER A 233 16.25 4.91 3.91
C SER A 233 16.18 3.98 5.12
N ALA A 234 15.09 4.04 5.87
CA ALA A 234 14.86 3.16 7.01
C ALA A 234 14.19 1.84 6.59
N GLN A 235 14.64 1.23 5.49
CA GLN A 235 14.11 -0.05 5.02
C GLN A 235 14.18 -1.11 6.13
N GLY A 236 13.09 -1.87 6.31
CA GLY A 236 13.02 -2.92 7.31
C GLY A 236 12.88 -2.43 8.75
N LEU A 237 13.09 -1.15 9.08
CA LEU A 237 12.82 -0.64 10.43
C LEU A 237 11.32 -0.38 10.64
N THR A 238 10.82 -0.61 11.86
CA THR A 238 9.39 -0.41 12.17
C THR A 238 9.01 1.06 12.31
N ARG A 239 9.93 1.95 12.68
CA ARG A 239 9.67 3.40 12.67
C ARG A 239 10.99 4.16 12.65
N PRO A 240 11.40 4.75 11.51
CA PRO A 240 12.50 5.71 11.52
C PRO A 240 12.18 6.88 12.43
N VAL A 241 13.19 7.34 13.16
CA VAL A 241 13.06 8.63 13.87
C VAL A 241 13.16 9.73 12.83
N ARG A 242 12.14 10.58 12.74
CA ARG A 242 12.17 11.77 11.91
C ARG A 242 13.22 12.73 12.45
N THR A 243 14.20 13.11 11.64
CA THR A 243 15.19 14.13 12.01
C THR A 243 14.81 15.47 11.38
N ILE A 244 15.13 16.55 12.08
CA ILE A 244 14.91 17.90 11.57
C ILE A 244 16.02 18.22 10.56
N GLY A 245 15.65 18.79 9.40
CA GLY A 245 16.58 19.43 8.48
C GLY A 245 16.30 19.25 7.00
N SER A 246 17.30 19.63 6.19
CA SER A 246 17.33 19.26 4.77
C SER A 246 17.21 17.75 4.66
N GLY A 247 16.31 17.30 3.80
CA GLY A 247 15.95 15.90 3.62
C GLY A 247 17.17 15.02 3.34
N PRO A 248 17.02 13.69 3.39
CA PRO A 248 18.15 12.78 3.26
C PRO A 248 18.90 13.04 1.95
N ASP A 249 20.14 13.50 2.04
CA ASP A 249 20.98 13.64 0.86
C ASP A 249 21.30 12.25 0.30
N THR A 250 21.39 12.18 -1.04
CA THR A 250 21.79 10.97 -1.75
C THR A 250 23.25 10.65 -1.49
N VAL A 251 23.53 9.37 -1.27
CA VAL A 251 24.85 8.87 -0.90
C VAL A 251 25.32 7.91 -1.96
N LEU A 252 26.57 8.07 -2.40
CA LEU A 252 27.31 7.02 -3.07
C LEU A 252 28.05 6.21 -2.00
N GLY A 253 27.61 4.98 -1.77
CA GLY A 253 28.15 4.18 -0.68
C GLY A 253 27.59 2.78 -0.59
N MET A 254 27.60 2.26 0.64
CA MET A 254 27.10 0.93 0.98
C MET A 254 26.12 1.02 2.15
N MET A 255 25.16 0.10 2.17
CA MET A 255 24.18 -0.03 3.24
C MET A 255 23.92 -1.51 3.52
N TYR A 256 23.82 -1.85 4.80
CA TYR A 256 23.46 -3.18 5.27
C TYR A 256 22.40 -3.04 6.35
N GLY A 257 21.35 -3.84 6.27
CA GLY A 257 20.22 -3.67 7.18
C GLY A 257 19.22 -4.81 7.18
N SER A 258 18.23 -4.70 8.04
CA SER A 258 17.13 -5.65 8.12
C SER A 258 16.19 -5.51 6.93
N SER A 259 15.65 -6.63 6.46
CA SER A 259 14.73 -6.66 5.33
C SER A 259 13.55 -7.55 5.65
N ASP A 260 12.37 -7.07 5.27
CA ASP A 260 11.18 -7.91 5.22
C ASP A 260 10.86 -8.35 3.79
N SER A 261 11.70 -8.07 2.79
CA SER A 261 11.38 -8.35 1.38
C SER A 261 11.01 -9.82 1.14
N LEU A 262 11.68 -10.74 1.84
CA LEU A 262 11.40 -12.18 1.80
C LEU A 262 10.36 -12.64 2.84
N ALA A 263 9.97 -11.79 3.79
CA ALA A 263 9.06 -12.21 4.86
C ALA A 263 7.66 -12.54 4.29
N ILE A 264 7.09 -13.65 4.74
CA ILE A 264 5.76 -14.11 4.34
C ILE A 264 4.71 -13.19 5.02
N ASP A 265 3.95 -12.41 4.24
CA ASP A 265 3.05 -11.36 4.78
C ASP A 265 1.75 -11.18 3.98
N ASN A 266 0.75 -10.58 4.64
CA ASN A 266 -0.57 -10.23 4.14
C ASN A 266 -0.77 -8.69 4.03
N PRO A 267 -1.29 -8.17 2.91
CA PRO A 267 -1.46 -6.73 2.69
C PRO A 267 -2.48 -6.09 3.65
N LYS A 268 -2.16 -4.92 4.22
CA LYS A 268 -3.00 -4.14 5.15
C LYS A 268 -3.01 -2.63 4.82
N PRO A 269 -4.10 -1.88 5.13
CA PRO A 269 -4.13 -0.42 5.04
C PRO A 269 -3.16 0.22 6.02
N SER A 270 -2.81 1.52 5.83
CA SER A 270 -2.00 2.25 6.80
C SER A 270 -2.75 2.30 8.13
N LEU A 271 -2.09 1.94 9.24
CA LEU A 271 -2.72 2.01 10.56
C LEU A 271 -3.01 3.45 10.97
N TYR A 272 -2.25 4.41 10.44
CA TYR A 272 -2.51 5.84 10.60
C TYR A 272 -3.20 6.40 9.35
N PRO A 273 -4.47 6.82 9.46
CA PRO A 273 -5.18 7.45 8.35
C PRO A 273 -4.60 8.83 8.09
N ILE A 274 -4.31 9.14 6.82
CA ILE A 274 -3.94 10.48 6.39
C ILE A 274 -5.22 11.21 6.01
N SER A 275 -5.45 12.37 6.60
CA SER A 275 -6.60 13.21 6.27
C SER A 275 -6.17 14.53 5.64
N VAL A 276 -6.93 14.97 4.67
CA VAL A 276 -6.78 16.24 3.97
C VAL A 276 -8.11 16.97 3.99
N THR A 277 -8.06 18.28 3.87
CA THR A 277 -9.26 19.08 3.98
C THR A 277 -9.30 20.14 2.92
N ALA A 278 -10.18 19.96 1.94
CA ALA A 278 -10.31 20.85 0.79
C ALA A 278 -11.46 21.86 0.97
N ASN A 279 -11.34 23.06 0.43
CA ASN A 279 -12.40 24.07 0.45
C ASN A 279 -13.35 23.95 -0.74
N ARG A 280 -12.92 23.29 -1.82
CA ARG A 280 -13.66 22.98 -3.05
C ARG A 280 -13.19 21.64 -3.58
N GLN A 281 -13.75 21.17 -4.69
CA GLN A 281 -13.20 20.03 -5.40
C GLN A 281 -11.73 20.31 -5.75
N ALA A 282 -10.86 19.37 -5.38
CA ALA A 282 -9.42 19.55 -5.43
C ALA A 282 -8.72 18.25 -5.86
N MET A 283 -7.45 18.36 -6.22
CA MET A 283 -6.58 17.21 -6.46
C MET A 283 -5.56 17.13 -5.33
N VAL A 284 -5.33 15.92 -4.81
CA VAL A 284 -4.25 15.65 -3.87
C VAL A 284 -3.17 14.88 -4.60
N GLU A 285 -1.96 15.39 -4.58
CA GLU A 285 -0.77 14.74 -5.09
C GLU A 285 0.08 14.22 -3.94
N ILE A 286 0.41 12.93 -3.96
CA ILE A 286 1.22 12.26 -2.95
C ILE A 286 2.59 11.99 -3.58
N TYR A 287 3.62 12.67 -3.08
CA TYR A 287 5.00 12.53 -3.52
C TYR A 287 5.80 11.69 -2.52
N ARG A 288 6.69 10.83 -3.01
CA ARG A 288 7.75 10.17 -2.23
C ARG A 288 9.08 10.51 -2.86
N ASN A 289 10.02 11.07 -2.09
CA ASN A 289 11.33 11.49 -2.60
C ASN A 289 11.24 12.39 -3.86
N GLY A 290 10.24 13.28 -3.90
CA GLY A 290 9.99 14.15 -5.06
C GLY A 290 9.30 13.48 -6.26
N VAL A 291 8.96 12.19 -6.15
CA VAL A 291 8.23 11.42 -7.17
C VAL A 291 6.75 11.34 -6.83
N LEU A 292 5.86 11.82 -7.71
CA LEU A 292 4.42 11.62 -7.58
C LEU A 292 4.14 10.11 -7.62
N ILE A 293 3.74 9.53 -6.48
CA ILE A 293 3.42 8.11 -6.36
C ILE A 293 1.93 7.83 -6.48
N ASN A 294 1.08 8.84 -6.24
CA ASN A 294 -0.37 8.74 -6.39
C ASN A 294 -0.99 10.13 -6.47
N SER A 295 -2.09 10.28 -7.22
CA SER A 295 -2.92 11.48 -7.21
C SER A 295 -4.38 11.09 -7.02
N GLN A 296 -5.10 11.77 -6.14
CA GLN A 296 -6.49 11.47 -5.81
C GLN A 296 -7.33 12.72 -5.89
N GLN A 297 -8.46 12.67 -6.58
CA GLN A 297 -9.46 13.73 -6.46
C GLN A 297 -10.11 13.67 -5.09
N VAL A 298 -10.25 14.83 -4.46
CA VAL A 298 -10.91 14.98 -3.18
C VAL A 298 -12.05 15.99 -3.31
N ALA A 299 -13.22 15.61 -2.79
CA ALA A 299 -14.33 16.53 -2.68
C ALA A 299 -14.09 17.52 -1.51
N SER A 300 -14.85 18.62 -1.52
CA SER A 300 -14.85 19.60 -0.43
C SER A 300 -15.03 18.97 0.96
N GLY A 301 -14.38 19.54 1.97
CA GLY A 301 -14.38 19.11 3.37
C GLY A 301 -13.32 18.06 3.73
N LEU A 302 -13.44 17.48 4.93
CA LEU A 302 -12.49 16.53 5.51
C LEU A 302 -12.55 15.15 4.84
N GLN A 303 -11.47 14.77 4.16
CA GLN A 303 -11.34 13.48 3.48
C GLN A 303 -10.21 12.68 4.09
N THR A 304 -10.43 11.39 4.30
CA THR A 304 -9.33 10.45 4.53
C THR A 304 -8.85 9.94 3.17
N LEU A 305 -7.54 10.04 2.91
CA LEU A 305 -6.95 9.56 1.67
C LEU A 305 -6.96 8.03 1.62
N ASP A 306 -7.24 7.47 0.44
CA ASP A 306 -7.11 6.04 0.24
C ASP A 306 -5.62 5.69 0.14
N THR A 307 -5.09 5.11 1.20
CA THR A 307 -3.69 4.68 1.25
C THR A 307 -3.50 3.24 0.78
N ARG A 308 -4.56 2.49 0.46
CA ARG A 308 -4.47 1.10 -0.06
C ARG A 308 -3.62 1.00 -1.34
N PRO A 309 -3.79 1.86 -2.37
CA PRO A 309 -2.96 1.80 -3.58
C PRO A 309 -1.49 2.19 -3.35
N LEU A 310 -1.14 2.75 -2.19
CA LEU A 310 0.24 3.11 -1.87
C LEU A 310 1.04 1.87 -1.46
N PRO A 311 2.34 1.77 -1.81
CA PRO A 311 3.19 0.66 -1.43
C PRO A 311 3.12 0.31 0.07
N GLY A 312 3.26 -0.97 0.40
CA GLY A 312 3.45 -1.41 1.80
C GLY A 312 4.74 -0.88 2.41
N GLY A 313 4.85 -0.95 3.73
CA GLY A 313 6.02 -0.47 4.49
C GLY A 313 5.80 0.87 5.19
N ILE A 314 6.90 1.40 5.73
CA ILE A 314 6.91 2.64 6.54
C ILE A 314 7.80 3.66 5.85
N TYR A 315 7.22 4.75 5.37
CA TYR A 315 7.95 5.78 4.63
C TYR A 315 7.22 7.12 4.67
N GLU A 316 7.98 8.20 4.49
CA GLU A 316 7.44 9.55 4.41
C GLU A 316 6.92 9.87 3.00
N VAL A 317 5.85 10.67 2.96
CA VAL A 317 5.29 11.22 1.73
C VAL A 317 5.02 12.72 1.90
N GLU A 318 5.17 13.50 0.85
CA GLU A 318 4.70 14.88 0.77
C GLU A 318 3.33 14.89 0.10
N VAL A 319 2.31 15.36 0.81
CA VAL A 319 0.92 15.43 0.36
C VAL A 319 0.62 16.88 -0.01
N ARG A 320 0.41 17.15 -1.30
CA ARG A 320 0.09 18.46 -1.87
C ARG A 320 -1.39 18.53 -2.26
N LEU A 321 -2.11 19.51 -1.72
CA LEU A 321 -3.49 19.81 -2.09
C LEU A 321 -3.51 20.94 -3.12
N ILE A 322 -4.10 20.68 -4.29
CA ILE A 322 -4.19 21.60 -5.42
C ILE A 322 -5.66 21.97 -5.65
N GLU A 323 -5.98 23.25 -5.55
CA GLU A 323 -7.31 23.81 -5.87
C GLU A 323 -7.18 24.82 -7.01
N ASP A 324 -8.04 24.73 -8.03
CA ASP A 324 -8.04 25.62 -9.21
C ASP A 324 -6.68 25.74 -9.93
N GLY A 325 -5.85 24.68 -9.87
CA GLY A 325 -4.49 24.69 -10.43
C GLY A 325 -3.44 25.42 -9.58
N GLN A 326 -3.78 25.82 -8.34
CA GLN A 326 -2.88 26.43 -7.37
C GLN A 326 -2.62 25.50 -6.19
N LEU A 327 -1.38 25.45 -5.71
CA LEU A 327 -1.02 24.72 -4.49
C LEU A 327 -1.59 25.45 -3.26
N ILE A 328 -2.52 24.81 -2.56
CA ILE A 328 -3.16 25.36 -1.35
C ILE A 328 -2.46 24.93 -0.08
N SER A 329 -2.00 23.67 -0.03
CA SER A 329 -1.31 23.12 1.14
C SER A 329 -0.31 22.05 0.73
N SER A 330 0.82 21.96 1.43
CA SER A 330 1.79 20.86 1.30
C SER A 330 2.24 20.42 2.69
N ASN A 331 1.99 19.15 3.03
CA ASN A 331 2.34 18.58 4.34
C ASN A 331 3.14 17.28 4.18
N ARG A 332 4.08 17.04 5.09
CA ARG A 332 4.78 15.74 5.17
C ARG A 332 4.01 14.79 6.07
N GLU A 333 3.64 13.65 5.53
CA GLU A 333 2.87 12.60 6.20
C GLU A 333 3.64 11.28 6.26
N LEU A 334 3.24 10.37 7.15
CA LEU A 334 3.85 9.03 7.26
C LEU A 334 2.86 8.00 6.74
N ILE A 335 3.26 7.20 5.76
CA ILE A 335 2.57 5.93 5.47
C ILE A 335 3.12 4.89 6.44
N TYR A 336 2.22 4.26 7.19
CA TYR A 336 2.59 3.31 8.24
C TYR A 336 1.79 2.02 8.07
N LYS A 337 2.35 1.12 7.28
CA LYS A 337 1.85 -0.25 7.06
C LYS A 337 2.90 -1.24 7.58
N PRO A 338 3.09 -1.33 8.91
CA PRO A 338 4.10 -2.22 9.47
C PRO A 338 3.72 -3.67 9.17
N ARG A 339 4.75 -4.46 8.89
CA ARG A 339 4.66 -5.92 9.00
C ARG A 339 4.82 -6.23 10.48
N ASN A 340 3.96 -7.09 11.04
CA ASN A 340 3.91 -7.35 12.48
C ASN A 340 5.25 -7.93 12.98
N TRP A 341 6.18 -7.07 13.40
CA TRP A 341 7.44 -7.48 14.00
C TRP A 341 7.22 -7.73 15.48
N ASN A 342 6.79 -8.93 15.81
CA ASN A 342 6.51 -9.37 17.18
C ASN A 342 7.33 -10.61 17.58
N ASN A 343 8.19 -11.12 16.69
CA ASN A 343 8.98 -12.33 16.93
C ASN A 343 10.09 -12.08 17.98
N PRO A 344 10.02 -12.71 19.17
CA PRO A 344 11.03 -12.58 20.21
C PRO A 344 12.38 -13.23 19.88
N GLU A 345 12.47 -14.07 18.86
CA GLU A 345 13.72 -14.69 18.38
C GLU A 345 14.55 -13.70 17.56
N ASN A 346 13.89 -12.76 16.87
CA ASN A 346 14.54 -11.71 16.11
C ASN A 346 14.25 -10.33 16.72
N ARG A 347 14.87 -10.02 17.87
CA ARG A 347 14.59 -8.78 18.62
C ARG A 347 15.26 -7.53 18.09
N TRP A 348 16.13 -7.64 17.11
CA TRP A 348 16.89 -6.52 16.57
C TRP A 348 16.56 -6.27 15.12
N ARG A 349 16.25 -5.02 14.79
CA ARG A 349 16.28 -4.52 13.42
C ARG A 349 17.24 -3.38 13.34
N TYR A 350 17.97 -3.28 12.24
CA TYR A 350 19.04 -2.29 12.11
C TYR A 350 19.22 -1.87 10.67
N ASN A 351 19.74 -0.66 10.47
CA ASN A 351 20.21 -0.15 9.20
C ASN A 351 21.50 0.62 9.42
N LEU A 352 22.55 0.23 8.71
CA LEU A 352 23.86 0.84 8.75
C LEU A 352 24.20 1.31 7.35
N PHE A 353 24.66 2.54 7.20
CA PHE A 353 25.17 3.02 5.92
C PHE A 353 26.40 3.90 6.11
N ALA A 354 27.25 3.90 5.10
CA ALA A 354 28.39 4.81 5.01
C ALA A 354 28.69 5.10 3.55
N GLY A 355 29.14 6.32 3.27
CA GLY A 355 29.51 6.73 1.93
C GLY A 355 29.83 8.21 1.85
N ARG A 356 29.72 8.74 0.64
CA ARG A 356 29.94 10.15 0.35
C ARG A 356 28.67 10.77 -0.20
N GLU A 357 28.30 11.93 0.32
CA GLU A 357 27.23 12.72 -0.26
C GLU A 357 27.59 13.06 -1.70
N SER A 358 26.66 12.80 -2.61
CA SER A 358 26.88 12.97 -4.04
C SER A 358 25.57 13.35 -4.68
N LYS A 359 25.64 14.13 -5.75
CA LYS A 359 24.56 14.27 -6.71
C LYS A 359 24.93 13.56 -8.00
N LEU A 360 24.00 12.77 -8.51
CA LEU A 360 24.15 12.12 -9.80
C LEU A 360 23.21 12.82 -10.79
N LEU A 361 23.78 13.48 -11.81
CA LEU A 361 23.04 14.15 -12.88
C LEU A 361 21.84 14.96 -12.35
N SER A 362 22.10 15.90 -11.44
CA SER A 362 21.06 16.72 -10.82
C SER A 362 21.34 18.21 -10.93
N ASN A 363 20.35 19.00 -11.38
CA ASN A 363 20.37 20.46 -11.38
C ASN A 363 19.28 21.08 -10.48
N TRP A 364 18.71 20.30 -9.54
CA TRP A 364 17.64 20.75 -8.65
C TRP A 364 18.12 21.66 -7.51
N GLN A 365 19.39 21.55 -7.09
CA GLN A 365 19.94 22.32 -5.97
C GLN A 365 21.42 22.64 -6.22
N GLU A 366 21.80 23.91 -6.05
CA GLU A 366 23.20 24.33 -5.83
C GLU A 366 23.55 23.98 -4.37
N ARG A 367 24.29 22.89 -4.16
CA ARG A 367 24.71 22.38 -2.84
C ARG A 367 26.05 21.68 -3.04
N ASP A 368 26.96 21.83 -2.09
CA ASP A 368 28.29 21.21 -2.18
C ASP A 368 28.20 19.69 -2.05
N ASP A 369 28.94 19.00 -2.92
CA ASP A 369 29.11 17.53 -2.98
C ASP A 369 30.44 17.15 -2.30
N GLY A 370 30.52 15.90 -1.80
CA GLY A 370 31.81 15.30 -1.44
C GLY A 370 32.04 15.03 0.05
N ASP A 371 31.12 15.46 0.92
CA ASP A 371 31.23 15.20 2.35
C ASP A 371 31.03 13.72 2.68
N LEU A 372 31.81 13.22 3.65
CA LEU A 372 31.61 11.88 4.19
C LEU A 372 30.34 11.86 5.05
N THR A 373 29.54 10.81 4.89
CA THR A 373 28.32 10.61 5.66
C THR A 373 28.21 9.15 6.09
N ALA A 374 27.74 8.95 7.31
CA ALA A 374 27.45 7.65 7.85
C ALA A 374 26.26 7.76 8.80
N GLY A 375 25.52 6.67 8.94
CA GLY A 375 24.42 6.62 9.89
C GLY A 375 24.06 5.19 10.27
N ALA A 376 23.46 5.09 11.44
CA ALA A 376 22.97 3.86 12.01
C ALA A 376 21.60 4.10 12.62
N ALA A 377 20.67 3.19 12.40
CA ALA A 377 19.38 3.18 13.06
C ALA A 377 19.08 1.76 13.53
N PHE A 378 18.54 1.62 14.73
CA PHE A 378 18.27 0.37 15.40
C PHE A 378 16.88 0.41 15.98
N ASN A 379 16.12 -0.67 15.83
CA ASN A 379 14.94 -0.94 16.61
C ASN A 379 15.18 -2.20 17.45
N PHE A 380 14.65 -2.20 18.66
CA PHE A 380 14.76 -3.29 19.62
C PHE A 380 13.37 -3.67 20.13
N LEU A 381 12.98 -4.92 19.93
CA LEU A 381 11.75 -5.50 20.46
C LEU A 381 11.96 -5.83 21.95
N LEU A 382 11.68 -4.87 22.82
CA LEU A 382 11.79 -5.03 24.27
C LEU A 382 10.75 -6.01 24.80
N HIS A 383 9.56 -5.99 24.20
CA HIS A 383 8.43 -6.88 24.49
C HIS A 383 7.68 -7.13 23.16
N PRO A 384 6.93 -8.23 22.96
CA PRO A 384 6.11 -8.46 21.75
C PRO A 384 5.15 -7.32 21.35
N ARG A 385 4.95 -6.35 22.25
CA ARG A 385 4.11 -5.16 22.10
C ARG A 385 4.86 -3.85 22.32
N VAL A 386 6.17 -3.86 22.60
CA VAL A 386 6.97 -2.65 22.87
C VAL A 386 8.24 -2.69 22.02
N VAL A 387 8.39 -1.69 21.14
CA VAL A 387 9.56 -1.50 20.31
C VAL A 387 10.22 -0.18 20.66
N LEU A 388 11.53 -0.22 20.93
CA LEU A 388 12.35 0.98 21.11
C LEU A 388 13.17 1.23 19.85
N GLY A 389 13.39 2.49 19.49
CA GLY A 389 14.17 2.88 18.32
C GLY A 389 15.25 3.89 18.68
N LEU A 390 16.42 3.77 18.07
CA LEU A 390 17.55 4.69 18.21
C LEU A 390 18.13 4.99 16.82
N SER A 391 18.49 6.23 16.55
CA SER A 391 19.13 6.61 15.29
C SER A 391 20.21 7.66 15.50
N ALA A 392 21.31 7.52 14.78
CA ALA A 392 22.40 8.47 14.72
C ALA A 392 22.84 8.63 13.26
N ARG A 393 22.92 9.87 12.77
CA ARG A 393 23.33 10.15 11.40
C ARG A 393 24.23 11.39 11.36
N GLN A 394 25.35 11.27 10.67
CA GLN A 394 26.21 12.39 10.33
C GLN A 394 25.90 12.81 8.88
N VAL A 395 25.42 14.04 8.68
CA VAL A 395 25.20 14.65 7.35
C VAL A 395 26.02 15.93 7.30
N LYS A 396 26.99 16.02 6.39
CA LYS A 396 28.00 17.09 6.37
C LYS A 396 28.68 17.21 7.75
N GLU A 397 28.68 18.40 8.35
CA GLU A 397 29.14 18.66 9.72
C GLU A 397 28.02 18.60 10.79
N GLN A 398 26.82 18.16 10.42
CA GLN A 398 25.65 18.10 11.28
C GLN A 398 25.39 16.68 11.77
N MET A 399 25.48 16.50 13.09
CA MET A 399 25.05 15.28 13.76
C MET A 399 23.57 15.34 14.08
N GLN A 400 22.85 14.29 13.72
CA GLN A 400 21.43 14.06 13.99
C GLN A 400 21.31 12.85 14.91
N LEU A 401 20.60 13.01 16.02
CA LEU A 401 20.31 11.96 16.98
C LEU A 401 18.79 11.82 17.12
N GLY A 402 18.32 10.60 17.29
CA GLY A 402 16.90 10.30 17.40
C GLY A 402 16.65 9.11 18.31
N THR A 403 15.54 9.16 19.03
CA THR A 403 15.01 8.03 19.80
C THR A 403 13.51 7.93 19.59
N SER A 404 12.97 6.71 19.67
CA SER A 404 11.53 6.46 19.62
C SER A 404 11.12 5.30 20.50
N ALA A 405 9.84 5.28 20.87
CA ALA A 405 9.20 4.19 21.56
C ALA A 405 7.81 3.97 20.96
N GLU A 406 7.51 2.71 20.64
CA GLU A 406 6.22 2.26 20.18
C GLU A 406 5.68 1.22 21.17
N TRP A 407 4.43 1.37 21.57
CA TRP A 407 3.76 0.47 22.48
C TRP A 407 2.35 0.15 21.99
N THR A 408 2.06 -1.12 21.75
CA THR A 408 0.72 -1.60 21.42
C THR A 408 0.04 -2.10 22.71
N ALA A 409 -0.75 -1.25 23.34
CA ALA A 409 -1.49 -1.56 24.57
C ALA A 409 -2.76 -2.38 24.25
N GLY A 410 -2.65 -3.71 24.33
CA GLY A 410 -3.72 -4.63 23.92
C GLY A 410 -3.85 -4.69 22.39
N ASP A 411 -4.99 -5.15 21.87
CA ASP A 411 -5.17 -5.33 20.41
C ASP A 411 -5.82 -4.12 19.74
N ARG A 412 -6.09 -3.08 20.52
CA ARG A 412 -6.92 -1.93 20.12
C ARG A 412 -6.21 -0.59 20.25
N THR A 413 -5.15 -0.51 21.05
CA THR A 413 -4.49 0.76 21.35
C THR A 413 -3.03 0.69 20.95
N SER A 414 -2.56 1.70 20.23
CA SER A 414 -1.14 1.87 19.90
C SER A 414 -0.70 3.27 20.25
N PHE A 415 0.44 3.39 20.92
CA PHE A 415 1.10 4.64 21.27
C PHE A 415 2.48 4.69 20.62
N TYR A 416 2.84 5.84 20.11
CA TYR A 416 4.15 6.14 19.57
C TYR A 416 4.66 7.48 20.07
N SER A 417 5.95 7.52 20.36
CA SER A 417 6.66 8.73 20.70
C SER A 417 8.02 8.73 20.01
N SER A 418 8.44 9.88 19.49
CA SER A 418 9.81 10.09 19.03
C SER A 418 10.33 11.48 19.41
N VAL A 419 11.63 11.54 19.63
CA VAL A 419 12.35 12.78 19.91
C VAL A 419 13.64 12.75 19.11
N SER A 420 13.92 13.83 18.39
CA SER A 420 15.13 13.99 17.60
C SER A 420 15.85 15.28 17.94
N GLN A 421 17.15 15.32 17.75
CA GLN A 421 17.98 16.51 17.90
C GLN A 421 18.92 16.62 16.70
N THR A 422 18.87 17.77 16.01
CA THR A 422 19.81 18.09 14.93
C THR A 422 20.71 19.24 15.34
N LYS A 423 22.03 19.06 15.19
CA LYS A 423 23.01 20.12 15.45
C LYS A 423 22.75 21.32 14.53
N GLY A 424 22.49 22.48 15.12
CA GLY A 424 22.20 23.73 14.40
C GLY A 424 20.74 23.95 14.00
N GLN A 425 19.85 22.97 14.23
CA GLN A 425 18.43 23.05 13.82
C GLN A 425 17.42 22.68 14.93
N GLY A 426 17.89 22.28 16.11
CA GLY A 426 17.06 22.15 17.31
C GLY A 426 16.48 20.75 17.54
N THR A 427 15.39 20.69 18.32
CA THR A 427 14.74 19.46 18.78
C THR A 427 13.41 19.25 18.05
N GLY A 428 13.19 18.03 17.55
CA GLY A 428 11.95 17.55 16.97
C GLY A 428 11.26 16.57 17.89
N MET A 429 9.94 16.54 17.85
CA MET A 429 9.14 15.65 18.68
C MET A 429 7.88 15.21 17.94
N GLU A 430 7.54 13.94 18.06
CA GLU A 430 6.31 13.36 17.52
C GLU A 430 5.66 12.49 18.58
N LEU A 431 4.37 12.68 18.82
CA LEU A 431 3.54 11.81 19.63
C LEU A 431 2.34 11.39 18.79
N GLN A 432 1.99 10.12 18.86
CA GLN A 432 0.82 9.59 18.18
C GLN A 432 0.17 8.52 19.04
N ALA A 433 -1.15 8.60 19.24
CA ALA A 433 -1.92 7.58 19.92
C ALA A 433 -3.13 7.22 19.06
N VAL A 434 -3.38 5.92 18.88
CA VAL A 434 -4.55 5.40 18.20
C VAL A 434 -5.26 4.44 19.14
N HIS A 435 -6.56 4.61 19.27
CA HIS A 435 -7.41 3.70 20.03
C HIS A 435 -8.62 3.31 19.18
N GLN A 436 -8.73 2.04 18.88
CA GLN A 436 -9.88 1.45 18.19
C GLN A 436 -10.88 0.94 19.21
N TYR A 437 -12.15 1.25 19.00
CA TYR A 437 -13.24 0.77 19.85
C TYR A 437 -14.38 0.25 18.98
N ASN A 438 -15.37 -0.40 19.59
CA ASN A 438 -16.48 -0.97 18.84
C ASN A 438 -17.25 0.14 18.12
N GLY A 439 -17.15 0.15 16.80
CA GLY A 439 -17.78 1.16 15.96
C GLY A 439 -16.95 2.42 15.73
N GLY A 440 -15.65 2.47 16.04
CA GLY A 440 -14.88 3.68 15.73
C GLY A 440 -13.40 3.65 16.05
N SER A 441 -12.76 4.81 15.87
CA SER A 441 -11.34 5.03 16.17
C SER A 441 -11.10 6.46 16.67
N LEU A 442 -10.23 6.59 17.66
CA LEU A 442 -9.67 7.83 18.16
C LEU A 442 -8.21 7.92 17.75
N VAL A 443 -7.78 9.07 17.22
CA VAL A 443 -6.39 9.34 16.82
C VAL A 443 -5.95 10.68 17.40
N LEU A 444 -4.98 10.66 18.31
CA LEU A 444 -4.29 11.84 18.81
C LEU A 444 -2.93 11.94 18.12
N ARG A 445 -2.58 13.13 17.62
CA ARG A 445 -1.26 13.42 17.05
C ARG A 445 -0.76 14.75 17.60
N HIS A 446 0.48 14.79 18.04
CA HIS A 446 1.20 16.01 18.34
C HIS A 446 2.55 15.97 17.64
N GLN A 447 2.88 17.00 16.88
CA GLN A 447 4.16 17.12 16.21
C GLN A 447 4.76 18.48 16.46
N ARG A 448 6.09 18.50 16.65
CA ARG A 448 6.89 19.71 16.77
C ARG A 448 8.11 19.57 15.88
N SER A 449 8.33 20.56 15.04
CA SER A 449 9.43 20.63 14.09
C SER A 449 10.03 22.04 14.06
N TRP A 450 11.13 22.18 13.34
CA TRP A 450 11.70 23.48 12.99
C TRP A 450 11.38 23.79 11.53
N LEU A 451 10.85 24.99 11.27
CA LEU A 451 10.57 25.48 9.93
C LEU A 451 11.46 26.69 9.66
N ASP A 452 12.18 26.66 8.54
CA ASP A 452 12.97 27.78 8.03
C ASP A 452 12.54 28.10 6.60
N THR A 453 11.77 29.18 6.42
CA THR A 453 11.29 29.66 5.12
C THR A 453 12.14 30.81 4.56
N ARG A 454 13.26 31.18 5.19
CA ARG A 454 14.08 32.34 4.76
C ARG A 454 14.61 32.24 3.33
N ASN A 455 14.83 31.01 2.85
CA ASN A 455 15.30 30.72 1.50
C ASN A 455 14.18 30.24 0.57
N THR A 456 12.93 30.53 0.90
CA THR A 456 11.78 30.22 0.04
C THR A 456 11.36 31.45 -0.77
N TYR A 457 10.79 31.20 -1.94
CA TYR A 457 10.39 32.23 -2.89
C TYR A 457 8.87 32.22 -3.03
N GLU A 458 8.29 33.42 -3.10
CA GLU A 458 6.91 33.64 -3.52
C GLU A 458 6.91 33.92 -5.02
N GLN A 459 5.91 33.38 -5.72
CA GLN A 459 5.76 33.61 -7.15
C GLN A 459 4.56 34.55 -7.36
N LEU A 460 4.83 35.72 -7.92
CA LEU A 460 3.78 36.67 -8.27
C LEU A 460 2.96 36.15 -9.47
N PRO A 461 1.73 36.68 -9.70
CA PRO A 461 0.89 36.28 -10.83
C PRO A 461 1.54 36.45 -12.21
N ASP A 462 2.52 37.35 -12.33
CA ASP A 462 3.33 37.57 -13.55
C ASP A 462 4.50 36.59 -13.70
N GLY A 463 4.61 35.63 -12.78
CA GLY A 463 5.65 34.62 -12.73
C GLY A 463 6.91 35.03 -11.96
N THR A 464 7.08 36.30 -11.59
CA THR A 464 8.32 36.76 -10.94
C THR A 464 8.53 36.12 -9.57
N HIS A 465 9.75 35.62 -9.32
CA HIS A 465 10.15 35.06 -8.03
C HIS A 465 10.66 36.19 -7.12
N ILE A 466 9.88 36.51 -6.09
CA ILE A 466 10.30 37.42 -5.03
C ILE A 466 10.63 36.62 -3.78
N ARG A 467 11.58 37.09 -2.97
CA ARG A 467 11.75 36.52 -1.62
C ARG A 467 10.45 36.72 -0.85
N GLN A 468 10.02 35.67 -0.14
CA GLN A 468 8.83 35.78 0.71
C GLN A 468 8.95 37.00 1.62
N ARG A 469 7.93 37.86 1.63
CA ARG A 469 7.90 39.04 2.52
C ARG A 469 7.82 38.63 3.98
N ASN A 470 7.09 37.55 4.27
CA ASN A 470 6.92 36.99 5.60
C ASN A 470 7.72 35.68 5.71
N THR A 471 9.00 35.80 6.04
CA THR A 471 9.84 34.62 6.34
C THR A 471 9.63 34.18 7.78
N TYR A 472 9.59 32.86 8.00
CA TYR A 472 9.48 32.25 9.31
C TYR A 472 10.68 31.35 9.56
N ASN A 473 11.38 31.57 10.67
CA ASN A 473 12.47 30.71 11.11
C ASN A 473 12.28 30.41 12.59
N GLY A 474 11.68 29.27 12.90
CA GLY A 474 11.29 28.96 14.25
C GLY A 474 10.63 27.60 14.40
N GLN A 475 10.10 27.35 15.58
CA GLN A 475 9.46 26.09 15.93
C GLN A 475 7.98 26.10 15.57
N THR A 476 7.56 25.14 14.77
CA THR A 476 6.15 24.92 14.48
C THR A 476 5.63 23.73 15.27
N SER A 477 4.44 23.87 15.86
CA SER A 477 3.77 22.78 16.55
C SER A 477 2.39 22.55 15.94
N ASN A 478 1.95 21.30 15.88
CA ASN A 478 0.59 20.97 15.48
C ASN A 478 0.08 19.82 16.35
N THR A 479 -1.02 20.07 17.06
CA THR A 479 -1.73 19.07 17.84
C THR A 479 -3.06 18.81 17.17
N SER A 480 -3.45 17.56 17.01
CA SER A 480 -4.76 17.21 16.46
C SER A 480 -5.35 16.00 17.14
N LEU A 481 -6.67 16.01 17.30
CA LEU A 481 -7.48 14.92 17.78
C LEU A 481 -8.54 14.61 16.74
N ALA A 482 -8.52 13.40 16.19
CA ALA A 482 -9.50 12.93 15.23
C ALA A 482 -10.31 11.75 15.80
N VAL A 483 -11.61 11.75 15.55
CA VAL A 483 -12.57 10.73 15.95
C VAL A 483 -13.30 10.28 14.71
N ASN A 484 -13.41 8.97 14.50
CA ASN A 484 -14.31 8.36 13.53
C ASN A 484 -15.28 7.45 14.27
N GLN A 485 -16.57 7.71 14.16
CA GLN A 485 -17.64 6.98 14.83
C GLN A 485 -18.64 6.47 13.80
N ARG A 486 -18.79 5.16 13.68
CA ARG A 486 -19.94 4.52 13.06
C ARG A 486 -21.14 4.64 13.99
N LEU A 487 -22.18 5.33 13.54
CA LEU A 487 -23.45 5.45 14.27
C LEU A 487 -24.31 4.21 14.06
N ASN A 488 -24.32 3.66 12.85
CA ASN A 488 -25.03 2.42 12.50
C ASN A 488 -24.46 1.81 11.20
N SER A 489 -25.10 0.79 10.65
CA SER A 489 -24.60 0.10 9.46
C SER A 489 -24.46 0.99 8.23
N LYS A 490 -25.19 2.11 8.20
CA LYS A 490 -25.37 3.02 7.08
C LYS A 490 -24.85 4.44 7.35
N SER A 491 -24.30 4.74 8.52
CA SER A 491 -23.95 6.11 8.89
C SER A 491 -22.72 6.21 9.79
N SER A 492 -21.90 7.22 9.53
CA SER A 492 -20.71 7.55 10.31
C SER A 492 -20.53 9.05 10.47
N VAL A 493 -19.84 9.42 11.55
CA VAL A 493 -19.40 10.79 11.86
C VAL A 493 -17.89 10.77 11.97
N SER A 494 -17.24 11.75 11.37
CA SER A 494 -15.83 12.04 11.55
C SER A 494 -15.67 13.44 12.13
N ALA A 495 -14.80 13.60 13.11
CA ALA A 495 -14.50 14.88 13.73
C ALA A 495 -12.99 15.02 13.85
N GLN A 496 -12.46 16.21 13.59
CA GLN A 496 -11.07 16.56 13.82
C GLN A 496 -11.01 17.94 14.45
N VAL A 497 -10.24 18.05 15.53
CA VAL A 497 -9.87 19.33 16.14
C VAL A 497 -8.36 19.44 16.07
N SER A 498 -7.85 20.56 15.57
CA SER A 498 -6.42 20.81 15.47
C SER A 498 -6.04 22.17 16.06
N HIS A 499 -4.87 22.27 16.65
CA HIS A 499 -4.26 23.51 17.10
C HIS A 499 -2.87 23.60 16.52
N SER A 500 -2.60 24.64 15.74
CA SER A 500 -1.31 24.89 15.13
C SER A 500 -0.67 26.14 15.74
N GLU A 501 0.64 26.12 15.90
CA GLU A 501 1.46 27.24 16.36
C GLU A 501 2.67 27.41 15.44
N GLY A 502 3.15 28.65 15.28
CA GLY A 502 4.33 28.98 14.49
C GLY A 502 3.96 29.73 13.21
N TYR A 503 4.07 29.08 12.05
CA TYR A 503 3.81 29.72 10.76
C TYR A 503 2.32 30.02 10.53
N SER A 504 1.45 29.11 10.95
CA SER A 504 -0.01 29.29 10.99
C SER A 504 -0.46 29.04 12.43
N GLU A 505 -1.17 30.00 13.01
CA GLU A 505 -1.60 29.95 14.41
C GLU A 505 -3.12 29.86 14.53
N GLY A 506 -3.59 28.93 15.36
CA GLY A 506 -4.98 28.91 15.80
C GLY A 506 -5.64 27.53 15.84
N LEU A 507 -6.90 27.53 16.29
CA LEU A 507 -7.75 26.36 16.41
C LEU A 507 -8.51 26.10 15.10
N GLY A 508 -8.44 24.87 14.60
CA GLY A 508 -9.23 24.32 13.51
C GLY A 508 -10.16 23.22 13.99
N ILE A 509 -11.37 23.20 13.44
CA ILE A 509 -12.40 22.19 13.68
C ILE A 509 -12.94 21.76 12.33
N ASP A 510 -13.01 20.45 12.11
CA ASP A 510 -13.60 19.81 10.95
C ASP A 510 -14.55 18.71 11.42
N LEU A 511 -15.79 18.76 10.98
CA LEU A 511 -16.83 17.78 11.27
C LEU A 511 -17.38 17.28 9.95
N SER A 512 -17.59 15.98 9.82
CA SER A 512 -18.31 15.39 8.70
C SER A 512 -19.23 14.28 9.16
N TRP A 513 -20.37 14.19 8.49
CA TRP A 513 -21.34 13.13 8.67
C TRP A 513 -21.61 12.52 7.32
N THR A 514 -21.52 11.20 7.23
CA THR A 514 -21.82 10.44 6.02
C THR A 514 -22.92 9.44 6.27
N ARG A 515 -23.76 9.23 5.26
CA ARG A 515 -24.84 8.24 5.32
C ARG A 515 -25.11 7.61 3.96
N ASN A 516 -25.03 6.29 3.91
CA ASN A 516 -25.51 5.49 2.79
C ASN A 516 -27.03 5.28 2.95
N ALA A 517 -27.79 5.65 1.94
CA ALA A 517 -29.24 5.51 1.89
C ALA A 517 -29.66 4.97 0.52
N GLN A 518 -30.94 4.70 0.35
CA GLN A 518 -31.52 4.47 -0.97
C GLN A 518 -32.38 5.67 -1.34
N LEU A 519 -32.21 6.17 -2.55
CA LEU A 519 -33.02 7.25 -3.12
C LEU A 519 -33.48 6.79 -4.50
N PHE A 520 -34.79 6.82 -4.75
CA PHE A 520 -35.40 6.31 -5.99
C PHE A 520 -35.03 4.86 -6.34
N GLY A 521 -34.84 4.00 -5.33
CA GLY A 521 -34.43 2.60 -5.53
C GLY A 521 -32.93 2.40 -5.82
N HIS A 522 -32.14 3.48 -5.87
CA HIS A 522 -30.71 3.42 -6.08
C HIS A 522 -29.91 3.77 -4.83
N ASN A 523 -28.68 3.25 -4.74
CA ASN A 523 -27.78 3.57 -3.64
C ASN A 523 -27.34 5.04 -3.73
N ALA A 524 -27.47 5.74 -2.60
CA ALA A 524 -27.20 7.15 -2.44
C ALA A 524 -26.28 7.40 -1.24
N ASP A 525 -25.20 8.14 -1.42
CA ASP A 525 -24.29 8.54 -0.35
C ASP A 525 -24.47 10.03 -0.06
N TRP A 526 -24.97 10.32 1.13
CA TRP A 526 -25.08 11.67 1.67
C TRP A 526 -23.85 12.01 2.47
N ARG A 527 -23.43 13.27 2.38
CA ARG A 527 -22.35 13.82 3.19
C ARG A 527 -22.68 15.25 3.59
N VAL A 528 -22.46 15.57 4.85
CA VAL A 528 -22.50 16.94 5.38
C VAL A 528 -21.15 17.21 6.02
N ALA A 529 -20.46 18.26 5.62
CA ALA A 529 -19.20 18.69 6.22
C ALA A 529 -19.36 20.12 6.77
N VAL A 530 -18.83 20.35 7.96
CA VAL A 530 -18.79 21.66 8.62
C VAL A 530 -17.36 21.90 9.07
N PHE A 531 -16.84 23.10 8.84
CA PHE A 531 -15.48 23.42 9.24
C PHE A 531 -15.34 24.87 9.69
N ASP A 532 -14.41 25.08 10.62
CA ASP A 532 -13.95 26.37 11.09
C ASP A 532 -12.45 26.29 11.34
N ARG A 533 -11.64 26.90 10.48
CA ARG A 533 -10.18 26.79 10.48
C ARG A 533 -9.51 28.17 10.57
N PRO A 534 -8.25 28.25 11.03
CA PRO A 534 -7.48 29.49 10.97
C PRO A 534 -7.45 30.08 9.55
N GLY A 535 -7.32 31.40 9.48
CA GLY A 535 -7.19 32.09 8.20
C GLY A 535 -5.87 31.74 7.52
N THR A 536 -5.89 31.78 6.19
CA THR A 536 -4.69 31.60 5.36
C THR A 536 -4.64 32.69 4.30
N VAL A 537 -3.52 32.80 3.59
CA VAL A 537 -3.40 33.67 2.41
C VAL A 537 -4.52 33.38 1.39
N GLY A 538 -4.97 32.13 1.29
CA GLY A 538 -6.08 31.72 0.42
C GLY A 538 -7.47 32.18 0.85
N THR A 539 -7.60 32.81 2.03
CA THR A 539 -8.83 33.39 2.58
C THR A 539 -8.62 34.85 3.04
N ALA A 540 -7.64 35.55 2.48
CA ALA A 540 -7.23 36.91 2.87
C ALA A 540 -6.98 37.04 4.39
N ASP A 541 -6.35 36.01 4.96
CA ASP A 541 -6.10 35.86 6.41
C ASP A 541 -7.37 35.91 7.29
N GLN A 542 -8.56 35.87 6.67
CA GLN A 542 -9.83 35.73 7.36
C GLN A 542 -10.09 34.27 7.70
N ARG A 543 -10.76 34.07 8.83
CA ARG A 543 -11.09 32.74 9.35
C ARG A 543 -11.88 31.93 8.32
N ASN A 544 -11.43 30.71 8.03
CA ASN A 544 -12.00 29.88 6.98
C ASN A 544 -13.13 29.01 7.53
N ARG A 545 -14.37 29.37 7.25
CA ARG A 545 -15.57 28.74 7.81
C ARG A 545 -16.48 28.28 6.71
N GLY A 546 -17.03 27.09 6.81
CA GLY A 546 -17.97 26.61 5.80
C GLY A 546 -18.80 25.40 6.20
N VAL A 547 -19.84 25.19 5.39
CA VAL A 547 -20.74 24.04 5.42
C VAL A 547 -20.91 23.55 3.99
N ASP A 548 -20.75 22.26 3.75
CA ASP A 548 -20.97 21.60 2.46
C ASP A 548 -21.94 20.42 2.66
N ILE A 549 -22.94 20.32 1.79
CA ILE A 549 -23.85 19.19 1.71
C ILE A 549 -23.67 18.58 0.33
N SER A 550 -23.29 17.31 0.28
CA SER A 550 -23.10 16.56 -0.95
C SER A 550 -23.95 15.29 -0.98
N LEU A 551 -24.42 14.95 -2.18
CA LEU A 551 -25.17 13.75 -2.51
C LEU A 551 -24.49 13.08 -3.70
N ARG A 552 -24.26 11.78 -3.61
CA ARG A 552 -23.81 10.93 -4.72
C ARG A 552 -24.84 9.83 -4.93
N LEU A 553 -25.29 9.64 -6.16
CA LEU A 553 -26.35 8.71 -6.53
C LEU A 553 -25.86 7.85 -7.70
N ALA A 554 -25.87 6.54 -7.54
CA ALA A 554 -25.71 5.62 -8.66
C ALA A 554 -27.01 5.62 -9.48
N LEU A 555 -26.92 5.70 -10.81
CA LEU A 555 -28.07 5.63 -11.70
C LEU A 555 -28.07 4.25 -12.38
N GLY A 556 -28.95 3.36 -11.92
CA GLY A 556 -29.08 2.01 -12.48
C GLY A 556 -27.85 1.11 -12.25
N SER A 557 -27.71 0.08 -13.09
CA SER A 557 -26.63 -0.92 -13.07
C SER A 557 -25.45 -0.60 -13.99
N ASP A 558 -25.60 0.38 -14.88
CA ASP A 558 -24.74 0.51 -16.07
C ASP A 558 -23.55 1.46 -15.84
N GLY A 559 -23.10 1.61 -14.58
CA GLY A 559 -21.94 2.43 -14.24
C GLY A 559 -22.16 3.95 -14.34
N HIS A 560 -23.42 4.41 -14.34
CA HIS A 560 -23.75 5.83 -14.33
C HIS A 560 -23.84 6.36 -12.90
N GLN A 561 -23.34 7.58 -12.68
CA GLN A 561 -23.35 8.23 -11.37
C GLN A 561 -23.57 9.72 -11.51
N VAL A 562 -24.42 10.29 -10.66
CA VAL A 562 -24.57 11.74 -10.49
C VAL A 562 -24.16 12.10 -9.07
N SER A 563 -23.38 13.16 -8.91
CA SER A 563 -23.13 13.75 -7.60
C SER A 563 -23.32 15.24 -7.61
N GLY A 564 -24.00 15.79 -6.61
CA GLY A 564 -24.15 17.24 -6.43
C GLY A 564 -23.63 17.68 -5.07
N SER A 565 -23.14 18.91 -4.97
CA SER A 565 -22.85 19.57 -3.70
C SER A 565 -23.43 20.98 -3.67
N VAL A 566 -23.78 21.44 -2.48
CA VAL A 566 -24.16 22.83 -2.21
C VAL A 566 -23.58 23.22 -0.85
N GLY A 567 -23.03 24.42 -0.78
CA GLY A 567 -22.37 24.85 0.42
C GLY A 567 -22.12 26.34 0.48
N GLN A 568 -21.47 26.72 1.58
CA GLN A 568 -20.98 28.04 1.82
C GLN A 568 -19.61 27.93 2.48
N ARG A 569 -18.69 28.81 2.14
CA ARG A 569 -17.36 28.90 2.75
C ARG A 569 -16.86 30.34 2.80
N THR A 570 -15.68 30.58 3.38
CA THR A 570 -14.98 31.87 3.26
C THR A 570 -14.39 32.00 1.85
N SER A 571 -14.60 33.15 1.20
CA SER A 571 -14.07 33.44 -0.13
C SER A 571 -12.57 33.77 -0.10
N ARG A 572 -11.92 33.84 -1.27
CA ARG A 572 -10.50 34.20 -1.37
C ARG A 572 -10.21 35.60 -0.82
N ASP A 573 -11.17 36.50 -0.95
CA ASP A 573 -11.09 37.88 -0.47
C ASP A 573 -11.60 38.03 0.98
N GLY A 574 -11.81 36.91 1.68
CA GLY A 574 -12.26 36.88 3.08
C GLY A 574 -13.77 37.08 3.29
N GLY A 575 -14.53 37.20 2.21
CA GLY A 575 -15.99 37.32 2.22
C GLY A 575 -16.73 35.98 2.35
N ARG A 576 -18.02 35.98 2.04
CA ARG A 576 -18.86 34.77 2.01
C ARG A 576 -18.94 34.24 0.58
N ASP A 577 -18.59 32.97 0.39
CA ASP A 577 -18.69 32.26 -0.89
C ASP A 577 -19.76 31.16 -0.82
N SER A 578 -20.90 31.37 -1.47
CA SER A 578 -21.90 30.33 -1.70
C SER A 578 -21.58 29.56 -2.97
N ASN A 579 -21.44 28.24 -2.85
CA ASN A 579 -21.04 27.38 -3.95
C ASN A 579 -22.05 26.24 -4.18
N ALA A 580 -22.14 25.80 -5.42
CA ALA A 580 -22.86 24.62 -5.83
C ALA A 580 -22.09 23.90 -6.93
N SER A 581 -22.18 22.57 -6.97
CA SER A 581 -21.62 21.78 -8.06
C SER A 581 -22.51 20.60 -8.41
N VAL A 582 -22.50 20.20 -9.68
CA VAL A 582 -23.13 18.98 -10.18
C VAL A 582 -22.14 18.28 -11.09
N SER A 583 -21.92 17.00 -10.83
CA SER A 583 -21.04 16.13 -11.59
C SER A 583 -21.80 14.92 -12.09
N TYR A 584 -21.56 14.56 -13.33
CA TYR A 584 -22.04 13.33 -13.95
C TYR A 584 -20.85 12.49 -14.37
N ARG A 585 -20.85 11.21 -13.99
CA ARG A 585 -19.81 10.23 -14.34
C ARG A 585 -20.45 9.02 -15.01
N ARG A 586 -19.75 8.47 -15.99
CA ARG A 586 -20.09 7.21 -16.65
C ARG A 586 -18.85 6.34 -16.75
N ASP A 587 -18.93 5.14 -16.20
CA ASP A 587 -17.96 4.09 -16.46
C ASP A 587 -18.32 3.37 -17.78
N LEU A 588 -17.31 3.01 -18.55
CA LEU A 588 -17.45 2.42 -19.89
C LEU A 588 -16.81 1.04 -19.89
N LYS A 589 -17.54 0.04 -20.40
CA LYS A 589 -17.03 -1.33 -20.58
C LYS A 589 -16.59 -1.54 -22.03
N ASP A 590 -15.59 -2.39 -22.23
CA ASP A 590 -15.07 -2.78 -23.54
C ASP A 590 -14.66 -1.61 -24.45
N HIS A 591 -14.12 -0.54 -23.84
CA HIS A 591 -13.75 0.69 -24.52
C HIS A 591 -12.39 1.18 -24.02
N VAL A 592 -11.66 1.93 -24.87
CA VAL A 592 -10.36 2.54 -24.48
C VAL A 592 -10.53 3.47 -23.29
N LEU A 593 -11.54 4.35 -23.35
CA LEU A 593 -12.01 5.11 -22.19
C LEU A 593 -12.62 4.15 -21.15
N GLN A 594 -12.16 4.27 -19.91
CA GLN A 594 -12.64 3.51 -18.75
C GLN A 594 -13.71 4.28 -17.98
N SER A 595 -13.52 5.60 -17.84
CA SER A 595 -14.52 6.47 -17.22
C SER A 595 -14.46 7.87 -17.81
N VAL A 596 -15.60 8.53 -17.88
CA VAL A 596 -15.70 9.95 -18.23
C VAL A 596 -16.53 10.67 -17.19
N SER A 597 -16.13 11.89 -16.82
CA SER A 597 -16.90 12.74 -15.93
C SER A 597 -16.94 14.18 -16.43
N ALA A 598 -18.05 14.86 -16.14
CA ALA A 598 -18.25 16.27 -16.39
C ALA A 598 -18.86 16.92 -15.14
N THR A 599 -18.26 18.02 -14.70
CA THR A 599 -18.68 18.79 -13.53
C THR A 599 -18.98 20.22 -13.96
N ALA A 600 -20.12 20.74 -13.52
CA ALA A 600 -20.43 22.15 -13.56
C ALA A 600 -20.48 22.68 -12.12
N SER A 601 -19.79 23.79 -11.86
CA SER A 601 -19.80 24.47 -10.57
C SER A 601 -20.21 25.92 -10.73
N SER A 602 -20.79 26.48 -9.67
CA SER A 602 -21.09 27.91 -9.57
C SER A 602 -20.67 28.37 -8.19
N ASP A 603 -20.00 29.50 -8.11
CA ASP A 603 -19.60 30.16 -6.87
C ASP A 603 -19.73 31.69 -7.02
N VAL A 604 -19.31 32.47 -6.01
CA VAL A 604 -19.42 33.95 -6.07
C VAL A 604 -18.62 34.59 -7.19
N TYR A 605 -17.68 33.87 -7.80
CA TYR A 605 -16.85 34.38 -8.89
C TYR A 605 -17.43 34.06 -10.27
N GLY A 606 -18.26 33.02 -10.37
CA GLY A 606 -18.97 32.69 -11.60
C GLY A 606 -19.17 31.19 -11.77
N THR A 607 -19.15 30.74 -13.03
CA THR A 607 -19.36 29.35 -13.40
C THR A 607 -18.07 28.66 -13.81
N GLY A 608 -17.79 27.53 -13.17
CA GLY A 608 -16.70 26.63 -13.50
C GLY A 608 -17.20 25.40 -14.24
N LEU A 609 -16.37 24.87 -15.12
CA LEU A 609 -16.60 23.59 -15.78
C LEU A 609 -15.37 22.73 -15.61
N ALA A 610 -15.53 21.44 -15.34
CA ALA A 610 -14.44 20.49 -15.34
C ALA A 610 -14.86 19.21 -16.04
N GLY A 611 -13.91 18.52 -16.64
CA GLY A 611 -14.14 17.23 -17.26
C GLY A 611 -12.91 16.35 -17.09
N THR A 612 -13.14 15.07 -16.85
CA THR A 612 -12.08 14.07 -16.75
C THR A 612 -12.38 12.85 -17.60
N ALA A 613 -11.34 12.20 -18.09
CA ALA A 613 -11.43 10.96 -18.83
C ALA A 613 -10.28 10.04 -18.42
N ASP A 614 -10.60 8.85 -17.92
CA ASP A 614 -9.63 7.79 -17.68
C ASP A 614 -9.61 6.86 -18.88
N PHE A 615 -8.44 6.37 -19.27
CA PHE A 615 -8.29 5.47 -20.41
C PHE A 615 -7.20 4.45 -20.20
N ILE A 616 -7.35 3.32 -20.87
CA ILE A 616 -6.36 2.26 -20.93
C ILE A 616 -6.28 1.73 -22.36
N THR A 617 -5.06 1.55 -22.82
CA THR A 617 -4.71 0.88 -24.07
C THR A 617 -3.76 -0.27 -23.76
N ASP A 618 -3.43 -1.06 -24.77
CA ASP A 618 -2.50 -2.18 -24.60
C ASP A 618 -1.10 -1.70 -24.19
N GLN A 619 -0.71 -0.46 -24.50
CA GLN A 619 0.65 0.06 -24.29
C GLN A 619 0.73 1.14 -23.19
N VAL A 620 -0.34 1.89 -22.97
CA VAL A 620 -0.38 3.06 -22.07
C VAL A 620 -1.72 3.12 -21.35
N ASN A 621 -1.70 3.38 -20.05
CA ASN A 621 -2.87 3.88 -19.32
C ASN A 621 -2.70 5.35 -18.95
N GLY A 622 -3.80 6.01 -18.64
CA GLY A 622 -3.72 7.40 -18.23
C GLY A 622 -5.05 8.01 -17.84
N SER A 623 -4.95 9.28 -17.47
CA SER A 623 -6.09 10.14 -17.18
C SER A 623 -5.86 11.51 -17.80
N MET A 624 -6.88 12.07 -18.41
CA MET A 624 -6.92 13.45 -18.89
C MET A 624 -7.91 14.26 -18.06
N HIS A 625 -7.59 15.52 -17.79
CA HIS A 625 -8.52 16.46 -17.18
C HIS A 625 -8.44 17.82 -17.85
N VAL A 626 -9.56 18.51 -17.94
CA VAL A 626 -9.68 19.89 -18.41
C VAL A 626 -10.64 20.61 -17.47
N GLN A 627 -10.33 21.85 -17.14
CA GLN A 627 -11.18 22.69 -16.32
C GLN A 627 -11.15 24.13 -16.82
N ARG A 628 -12.30 24.79 -16.75
CA ARG A 628 -12.45 26.23 -16.83
C ARG A 628 -12.75 26.74 -15.43
N SER A 629 -11.88 27.59 -14.92
CA SER A 629 -12.03 28.17 -13.58
C SER A 629 -13.25 29.08 -13.49
N SER A 630 -14.02 28.98 -12.41
CA SER A 630 -15.09 29.93 -12.05
C SER A 630 -14.53 31.31 -11.70
N TYR A 631 -13.26 31.38 -11.27
CA TYR A 631 -12.63 32.59 -10.74
C TYR A 631 -12.16 33.55 -11.83
N ASN A 632 -11.28 33.07 -12.73
CA ASN A 632 -10.67 33.88 -13.78
C ASN A 632 -11.16 33.49 -15.19
N GLY A 633 -12.03 32.47 -15.31
CA GLY A 633 -12.52 32.00 -16.60
C GLY A 633 -11.47 31.28 -17.47
N HIS A 634 -10.24 31.13 -16.98
CA HIS A 634 -9.16 30.49 -17.73
C HIS A 634 -9.36 29.00 -17.84
N VAL A 635 -8.98 28.47 -19.00
CA VAL A 635 -8.98 27.03 -19.26
C VAL A 635 -7.61 26.46 -18.93
N SER A 636 -7.57 25.44 -18.08
CA SER A 636 -6.39 24.64 -17.79
C SER A 636 -6.69 23.16 -17.96
N GLY A 637 -5.67 22.34 -18.12
CA GLY A 637 -5.82 20.90 -18.21
C GLY A 637 -4.51 20.17 -18.02
N GLY A 638 -4.60 18.86 -18.01
CA GLY A 638 -3.45 17.99 -17.87
C GLY A 638 -3.70 16.57 -18.33
N LEU A 639 -2.59 15.87 -18.54
CA LEU A 639 -2.52 14.51 -19.02
C LEU A 639 -1.53 13.74 -18.13
N ASN A 640 -1.97 12.60 -17.62
CA ASN A 640 -1.13 11.64 -16.91
C ASN A 640 -1.09 10.37 -17.73
N LEU A 641 0.11 9.87 -18.05
CA LEU A 641 0.35 8.62 -18.76
C LEU A 641 1.29 7.73 -17.94
N ASP A 642 1.00 6.44 -17.92
CA ASP A 642 1.85 5.40 -17.32
C ASP A 642 1.99 4.24 -18.31
N SER A 643 3.21 3.71 -18.42
CA SER A 643 3.53 2.58 -19.27
C SER A 643 4.66 1.76 -18.67
N THR A 644 4.55 0.43 -18.79
CA THR A 644 5.55 -0.52 -18.30
C THR A 644 6.15 -1.30 -19.47
N LEU A 645 7.46 -1.17 -19.68
CA LEU A 645 8.25 -2.01 -20.57
C LEU A 645 8.89 -3.12 -19.74
N ALA A 646 8.60 -4.38 -20.05
CA ALA A 646 9.28 -5.53 -19.47
C ALA A 646 10.11 -6.25 -20.52
N VAL A 647 11.34 -6.60 -20.15
CA VAL A 647 12.32 -7.30 -21.00
C VAL A 647 12.85 -8.50 -20.23
N SER A 648 12.85 -9.67 -20.88
CA SER A 648 13.49 -10.88 -20.36
C SER A 648 14.06 -11.69 -21.53
N GLY A 649 15.32 -12.11 -21.41
CA GLY A 649 16.05 -12.73 -22.52
C GLY A 649 16.03 -11.87 -23.78
N GLN A 650 15.51 -12.42 -24.89
CA GLN A 650 15.39 -11.74 -26.19
C GLN A 650 13.98 -11.17 -26.46
N LYS A 651 13.09 -11.14 -25.45
CA LYS A 651 11.71 -10.68 -25.61
C LYS A 651 11.45 -9.41 -24.81
N ALA A 652 10.60 -8.55 -25.36
CA ALA A 652 10.16 -7.32 -24.73
C ALA A 652 8.66 -7.13 -24.93
N VAL A 653 7.96 -6.59 -23.93
CA VAL A 653 6.54 -6.21 -23.99
C VAL A 653 6.36 -4.82 -23.42
N LEU A 654 5.60 -3.98 -24.12
CA LEU A 654 5.14 -2.69 -23.62
C LEU A 654 3.68 -2.85 -23.19
N SER A 655 3.37 -2.54 -21.94
CA SER A 655 2.04 -2.72 -21.37
C SER A 655 1.51 -1.43 -20.72
N GLY A 656 0.24 -1.15 -21.01
CA GLY A 656 -0.55 -0.14 -20.31
C GLY A 656 -1.13 -0.63 -18.99
N GLN A 657 -0.88 -1.88 -18.56
CA GLN A 657 -1.35 -2.34 -17.26
C GLN A 657 -0.48 -1.80 -16.13
N ALA A 658 -1.10 -1.21 -15.11
CA ALA A 658 -0.39 -0.69 -13.95
C ALA A 658 0.24 -1.84 -13.14
N SER A 659 1.55 -2.04 -13.28
CA SER A 659 2.28 -3.02 -12.48
C SER A 659 2.61 -2.44 -11.10
N THR A 660 1.75 -2.70 -10.12
CA THR A 660 2.07 -2.46 -8.69
C THR A 660 2.89 -3.59 -8.07
N ARG A 661 3.04 -4.72 -8.79
CA ARG A 661 3.72 -5.91 -8.32
C ARG A 661 5.21 -5.89 -8.67
N GLN A 662 5.97 -6.57 -7.82
CA GLN A 662 7.43 -6.57 -7.82
C GLN A 662 8.03 -7.44 -8.93
N ALA A 663 7.27 -8.32 -9.58
CA ALA A 663 7.70 -9.21 -10.65
C ALA A 663 6.53 -9.44 -11.63
N GLY A 664 6.75 -10.21 -12.70
CA GLY A 664 5.64 -10.73 -13.49
C GLY A 664 6.07 -11.69 -14.59
N MET A 665 5.20 -11.95 -15.54
CA MET A 665 5.39 -12.95 -16.59
C MET A 665 5.05 -12.36 -17.95
N ILE A 666 5.90 -12.62 -18.95
CA ILE A 666 5.61 -12.33 -20.35
C ILE A 666 5.04 -13.59 -20.97
N ILE A 667 3.86 -13.51 -21.57
CA ILE A 667 3.26 -14.64 -22.26
C ILE A 667 2.98 -14.30 -23.72
N ASP A 668 3.46 -15.14 -24.63
CA ASP A 668 3.05 -15.08 -26.02
C ASP A 668 1.85 -16.02 -26.22
N VAL A 669 0.71 -15.45 -26.60
CA VAL A 669 -0.53 -16.16 -26.92
C VAL A 669 -0.60 -16.30 -28.43
N GLU A 670 -0.45 -17.52 -28.94
CA GLU A 670 -0.63 -17.88 -30.34
C GLU A 670 -2.04 -18.47 -30.48
N SER A 671 -2.87 -17.91 -31.37
CA SER A 671 -4.25 -18.38 -31.58
C SER A 671 -4.57 -18.53 -33.06
N GLU A 672 -5.22 -19.64 -33.42
CA GLU A 672 -5.84 -19.86 -34.74
C GLU A 672 -7.26 -19.27 -34.82
N VAL A 673 -7.77 -18.78 -33.70
CA VAL A 673 -9.07 -18.13 -33.59
C VAL A 673 -8.84 -16.62 -33.47
N ASP A 674 -9.33 -15.88 -34.45
CA ASP A 674 -9.33 -14.41 -34.45
C ASP A 674 -10.14 -13.89 -33.26
N ASP A 675 -9.66 -12.81 -32.63
CA ASP A 675 -10.30 -12.12 -31.51
C ASP A 675 -10.59 -12.99 -30.26
N ILE A 676 -9.87 -14.10 -30.07
CA ILE A 676 -10.00 -14.88 -28.84
C ILE A 676 -9.59 -14.04 -27.62
N GLN A 677 -10.52 -13.87 -26.68
CA GLN A 677 -10.21 -13.24 -25.40
C GLN A 677 -9.95 -14.34 -24.37
N MET A 678 -8.75 -14.32 -23.80
CA MET A 678 -8.35 -15.22 -22.75
C MET A 678 -8.18 -14.46 -21.44
N ARG A 679 -8.04 -15.20 -20.35
CA ARG A 679 -7.84 -14.71 -19.00
C ARG A 679 -6.69 -15.48 -18.37
N ALA A 680 -5.82 -14.77 -17.67
CA ALA A 680 -4.80 -15.33 -16.80
C ALA A 680 -5.15 -15.04 -15.34
N ASP A 681 -5.40 -16.09 -14.57
CA ASP A 681 -5.72 -16.00 -13.15
C ASP A 681 -4.55 -16.50 -12.31
N ASP A 682 -4.01 -15.60 -11.50
CA ASP A 682 -3.10 -15.95 -10.39
C ASP A 682 -3.94 -16.27 -9.14
N LEU A 683 -3.57 -17.33 -8.42
CA LEU A 683 -4.22 -17.77 -7.18
C LEU A 683 -4.25 -16.70 -6.09
N SER A 684 -3.43 -15.66 -6.21
CA SER A 684 -3.51 -14.45 -5.38
C SER A 684 -4.70 -13.52 -5.72
N GLY A 685 -5.63 -13.94 -6.58
CA GLY A 685 -6.85 -13.23 -6.95
C GLY A 685 -6.68 -12.19 -8.06
N THR A 686 -5.60 -12.27 -8.84
CA THR A 686 -5.36 -11.34 -9.96
C THR A 686 -5.73 -11.98 -11.27
N SER A 687 -6.69 -11.37 -11.98
CA SER A 687 -7.11 -11.75 -13.32
C SER A 687 -6.57 -10.73 -14.33
N THR A 688 -5.95 -11.22 -15.40
CA THR A 688 -5.44 -10.39 -16.51
C THR A 688 -6.04 -10.88 -17.81
N THR A 689 -6.74 -10.01 -18.56
CA THR A 689 -7.21 -10.37 -19.90
C THR A 689 -6.02 -10.48 -20.86
N LEU A 690 -5.96 -11.57 -21.62
CA LEU A 690 -4.96 -11.84 -22.63
C LEU A 690 -5.58 -11.77 -24.03
N ARG A 691 -4.80 -11.28 -24.98
CA ARG A 691 -5.13 -11.23 -26.41
C ARG A 691 -4.10 -12.01 -27.23
N PRO A 692 -4.39 -12.40 -28.48
CA PRO A 692 -3.37 -12.93 -29.37
C PRO A 692 -2.16 -11.99 -29.46
N GLY A 693 -0.96 -12.58 -29.39
CA GLY A 693 0.31 -11.85 -29.29
C GLY A 693 0.86 -11.81 -27.87
N ARG A 694 1.71 -10.82 -27.62
CA ARG A 694 2.48 -10.75 -26.37
C ARG A 694 1.73 -9.98 -25.29
N ASN A 695 1.55 -10.63 -24.16
CA ASN A 695 0.87 -10.08 -22.99
C ASN A 695 1.81 -10.07 -21.78
N PHE A 696 1.40 -9.30 -20.78
CA PHE A 696 2.10 -9.11 -19.54
C PHE A 696 1.17 -9.47 -18.39
N ILE A 697 1.64 -10.28 -17.45
CA ILE A 697 0.86 -10.70 -16.27
C ILE A 697 1.65 -10.33 -15.02
N PRO A 698 1.13 -9.43 -14.15
CA PRO A 698 1.82 -9.05 -12.92
C PRO A 698 1.74 -10.19 -11.87
N VAL A 699 2.88 -10.68 -11.39
CA VAL A 699 2.96 -11.80 -10.43
C VAL A 699 3.67 -11.40 -9.14
N SER A 700 3.54 -12.21 -8.10
CA SER A 700 4.20 -11.94 -6.82
C SER A 700 5.68 -12.34 -6.85
N ALA A 701 6.59 -11.48 -6.40
CA ALA A 701 8.01 -11.83 -6.24
C ALA A 701 8.22 -12.77 -5.04
N TYR A 702 9.26 -13.60 -5.12
CA TYR A 702 9.74 -14.58 -4.12
C TYR A 702 8.77 -15.72 -3.78
N LYS A 703 7.49 -15.57 -4.12
CA LYS A 703 6.48 -16.61 -3.92
C LYS A 703 6.49 -17.60 -5.07
N ASN A 704 6.38 -18.88 -4.74
CA ASN A 704 5.94 -19.89 -5.70
C ASN A 704 4.47 -19.60 -6.05
N GLY A 705 4.15 -19.55 -7.33
CA GLY A 705 2.79 -19.35 -7.78
C GLY A 705 2.49 -20.07 -9.08
N THR A 706 1.21 -20.14 -9.41
CA THR A 706 0.72 -20.70 -10.66
C THR A 706 -0.25 -19.71 -11.28
N VAL A 707 -0.07 -19.46 -12.57
CA VAL A 707 -1.03 -18.73 -13.38
C VAL A 707 -1.82 -19.75 -14.19
N ASN A 708 -3.14 -19.71 -14.07
CA ASN A 708 -4.07 -20.51 -14.84
C ASN A 708 -4.55 -19.69 -16.05
N PHE A 709 -4.69 -20.35 -17.20
CA PHE A 709 -5.19 -19.74 -18.43
C PHE A 709 -6.55 -20.31 -18.76
N ASP A 710 -7.51 -19.42 -18.98
CA ASP A 710 -8.90 -19.75 -19.28
C ASP A 710 -9.45 -18.83 -20.38
N PHE A 711 -10.58 -19.18 -20.98
CA PHE A 711 -11.28 -18.28 -21.89
C PHE A 711 -12.04 -17.19 -21.10
N ASN A 712 -12.10 -15.99 -21.66
CA ASN A 712 -12.81 -14.88 -21.04
C ASN A 712 -14.31 -14.94 -21.42
N GLY A 713 -15.19 -15.04 -20.41
CA GLY A 713 -16.64 -15.09 -20.61
C GLY A 713 -17.25 -16.48 -20.40
N THR A 714 -18.55 -16.62 -20.70
CA THR A 714 -19.30 -17.89 -20.57
C THR A 714 -19.38 -18.69 -21.87
N ASP A 715 -19.11 -18.04 -23.00
CA ASP A 715 -19.16 -18.67 -24.32
C ASP A 715 -17.78 -19.25 -24.65
N VAL A 716 -17.60 -20.54 -24.35
CA VAL A 716 -16.34 -21.24 -24.59
C VAL A 716 -16.16 -21.47 -26.09
N PRO A 717 -15.17 -20.84 -26.75
CA PRO A 717 -14.88 -21.12 -28.15
C PRO A 717 -14.44 -22.58 -28.31
N ALA A 718 -14.67 -23.18 -29.49
CA ALA A 718 -14.19 -24.53 -29.81
C ALA A 718 -12.67 -24.53 -30.04
N ALA A 719 -11.90 -24.24 -28.99
CA ALA A 719 -10.46 -24.19 -28.95
C ALA A 719 -9.94 -24.75 -27.63
N SER A 720 -8.70 -25.22 -27.61
CA SER A 720 -8.04 -25.76 -26.41
C SER A 720 -6.81 -24.93 -26.03
N ILE A 721 -6.59 -24.72 -24.73
CA ILE A 721 -5.48 -23.92 -24.21
C ILE A 721 -4.32 -24.83 -23.80
N HIS A 722 -3.16 -24.68 -24.43
CA HIS A 722 -1.96 -25.45 -24.10
C HIS A 722 -0.72 -24.57 -23.87
N PRO A 723 -0.07 -24.61 -22.69
CA PRO A 723 -0.52 -25.28 -21.47
C PRO A 723 -1.66 -24.48 -20.78
N ALA A 724 -2.55 -25.15 -20.06
CA ALA A 724 -3.63 -24.50 -19.30
C ALA A 724 -3.15 -23.80 -18.02
N ARG A 725 -1.91 -24.06 -17.58
CA ARG A 725 -1.30 -23.42 -16.41
C ARG A 725 0.21 -23.31 -16.55
N THR A 726 0.82 -22.33 -15.90
CA THR A 726 2.28 -22.16 -15.82
C THR A 726 2.68 -21.75 -14.41
N THR A 727 3.75 -22.37 -13.90
CA THR A 727 4.31 -22.04 -12.58
C THR A 727 5.37 -20.94 -12.69
N TYR A 728 5.56 -20.20 -11.62
CA TYR A 728 6.63 -19.20 -11.51
C TYR A 728 7.23 -19.20 -10.11
N HIS A 729 8.53 -18.90 -10.05
CA HIS A 729 9.26 -18.52 -8.83
C HIS A 729 10.31 -17.50 -9.24
N LEU A 730 10.07 -16.24 -8.90
CA LEU A 730 10.78 -15.11 -9.51
C LEU A 730 11.26 -14.13 -8.46
N ASN A 731 12.50 -13.67 -8.61
CA ASN A 731 12.98 -12.53 -7.83
C ASN A 731 12.24 -11.25 -8.20
N ARG A 732 12.40 -10.22 -7.36
CA ARG A 732 11.99 -8.87 -7.72
C ARG A 732 12.63 -8.46 -9.05
N ALA A 733 11.85 -7.75 -9.84
CA ALA A 733 12.18 -7.28 -11.18
C ALA A 733 12.43 -8.37 -12.23
N ALA A 734 12.03 -9.61 -11.96
CA ALA A 734 12.23 -10.73 -12.86
C ALA A 734 10.99 -11.15 -13.63
N TRP A 735 11.23 -11.84 -14.75
CA TRP A 735 10.18 -12.34 -15.62
C TRP A 735 10.51 -13.68 -16.26
N ILE A 736 9.48 -14.51 -16.40
CA ILE A 736 9.51 -15.74 -17.19
C ILE A 736 8.77 -15.54 -18.51
N ILE A 737 9.19 -16.28 -19.53
CA ILE A 737 8.52 -16.34 -20.84
C ILE A 737 7.68 -17.62 -20.87
N ALA A 738 6.38 -17.47 -21.03
CA ALA A 738 5.47 -18.56 -21.32
C ALA A 738 4.97 -18.48 -22.77
N ARG A 739 4.62 -19.62 -23.36
CA ARG A 739 3.89 -19.68 -24.63
C ARG A 739 2.56 -20.37 -24.36
N CYS A 740 1.50 -19.85 -24.93
CA CYS A 740 0.16 -20.41 -24.85
C CYS A 740 -0.37 -20.55 -26.28
N VAL A 741 -0.78 -21.76 -26.66
CA VAL A 741 -1.37 -22.04 -27.96
C VAL A 741 -2.86 -22.31 -27.77
N SER A 742 -3.68 -21.61 -28.55
CA SER A 742 -5.10 -21.88 -28.73
C SER A 742 -5.34 -22.40 -30.15
N SER A 743 -5.54 -23.72 -30.28
CA SER A 743 -5.83 -24.36 -31.57
C SER A 743 -7.27 -24.84 -31.63
N ARG A 744 -7.83 -24.90 -32.84
CA ARG A 744 -9.05 -25.69 -33.08
C ARG A 744 -8.72 -27.18 -32.87
N PRO A 745 -9.68 -28.01 -32.45
CA PRO A 745 -9.45 -29.44 -32.28
C PRO A 745 -9.02 -30.14 -33.57
#